data_AF-A0A2M7CR45-F1
#
_entry.id   AF-A0A2M7CR45-F1
#
_cell.length_a   1.000
_cell.length_b   1.000
_cell.length_c   1.000
_cell.angle_alpha   90.00
_cell.angle_beta   90.00
_cell.angle_gamma   90.00
#
_symmetry.space_group_name_H-M   'P 1'
#
loop_
_entity.id
_entity.type
_entity.pdbx_description
1 polymer ?
#
loop_
_entity_poly.entity_id
_entity_poly.type
_entity_poly.pdbx_seq_one_letter_code
_entity_poly.pdbx_strand_id
1 'polypeptide(L)'
;MVRKVLIDGRAWPVLASVFLLFAGIAGNASAQVVSITGGAPPTESFDSLLATGTGNSLPSGWLIAEKIRSVDVTYLADNGASPTGNTFSYGATGSSERALGALLSGSVTPTLGAQLQNNTGSPLNDLLVEYTGEQWRVGTLARADRLDFQYSLNAISIVDADATWVDVDALDFNAPTSTGAIGPLDGNAAANRTAISAVVTGLNLAPGASFFVRFSDFNATGADDGLAIDDARIGVAGDFPPVVSSTLPGDTATGVALASNLQVIFSEPVTTASGAFTLTCANSGSHSLVASGSGNTRVLDPDNDFTFNELCTATVVAALVTDLDGTIDTMVSNQVWSFQTLVDVAPTVLTTAPAANATGVAVSSNIVISFSEPVTTSGPWLDLQCNGFGYLGSSTPSAGGMVWTFDPTATPLPGEACTVTVVAANVTDLDGAIDPMAANLVFGFSLAPDLPPTVTSSFPQNLDVNIAAASNLTVVFSEPVTLAAGALTISCSLSGDHSYALSNNAQINYTLDPAIDFTLSEDCTLDVIGALVTDLDGVSDAMVGNQQVRFSIGAGLAAYYDRVDSSSCRALRATLHGVIDDHTAYFYSNGSPNTWAILEIADQDPLDSSRVLDIYQNCSYAKVADRVGGAGAGATCVNTTTTRTGVRYNREHSWPNSHGFGGVQETGVFPNNLPNAPYTDTHMLFASDEHWNSDRGNKPYANCPQASGCTADETTAYTGQGGGPVSYPGHHNWFSAALDSFEPFDARKGDVARAQMYMAVRYDGGVNTQNGQPEPDLILTDSRSLITSTTGAGFKPMGYMGLLTDLLAWHAGDPVTAAEVLRNNVIESFQGNRNPLVDHPEWASVLFTEPCAGPLLVAVDDDFALTEDSVLNRPTPGALSDDHQFSAPPLPALTATLLTPALHGSASLNADGSFSYAPVADYCGKDSFVYTAADTSGSDQGVVHLDIACVNDLPTAVGTLADVTADAGSLLQIPTAAAFSDADGDLLVYSVSSTPTLPTSLSIDPVSGELGGTPLLADAGVYTVSVRASEPAPLTGLVTQTFTLTLNGISVLLFQSGFE
;
A
#
# COMPACT_ATOMS: atom_id res chain seq x y z
N MET A 1 76.96 -6.28 24.06
CA MET A 1 78.41 -6.57 23.97
C MET A 1 79.11 -5.25 23.64
N VAL A 2 80.19 -4.85 24.34
CA VAL A 2 80.87 -3.52 24.21
C VAL A 2 80.00 -2.32 24.70
N ARG A 3 80.51 -1.15 25.13
CA ARG A 3 81.46 -0.83 26.24
C ARG A 3 81.33 0.67 26.65
N LYS A 4 81.43 1.02 27.94
CA LYS A 4 81.39 2.43 28.47
C LYS A 4 82.70 3.22 28.23
N VAL A 5 82.56 4.54 28.01
CA VAL A 5 83.58 5.63 27.97
C VAL A 5 82.86 6.99 28.24
N LEU A 6 83.37 8.04 28.93
CA LEU A 6 84.28 8.14 30.09
C LEU A 6 84.28 9.57 30.74
N ILE A 7 83.78 9.70 31.99
CA ILE A 7 84.29 10.52 33.14
C ILE A 7 84.39 12.09 33.09
N ASP A 8 83.86 12.71 34.14
CA ASP A 8 84.20 13.94 34.94
C ASP A 8 85.27 14.95 34.42
N GLY A 9 85.22 16.28 34.64
CA GLY A 9 84.59 17.13 35.67
C GLY A 9 85.48 18.35 36.01
N ARG A 10 85.00 19.31 36.84
CA ARG A 10 85.70 20.52 37.41
C ARG A 10 86.03 21.67 36.41
N ALA A 11 86.06 22.96 36.78
CA ALA A 11 85.67 23.70 38.01
C ALA A 11 85.41 25.22 37.72
N TRP A 12 84.91 25.94 38.73
CA TRP A 12 84.75 27.42 38.85
C TRP A 12 86.11 28.20 38.77
N PRO A 13 86.18 29.57 38.68
CA PRO A 13 85.15 30.57 39.07
C PRO A 13 85.00 31.91 38.26
N VAL A 14 83.87 32.59 38.53
CA VAL A 14 83.70 34.06 38.72
C VAL A 14 83.60 35.07 37.52
N LEU A 15 82.43 35.75 37.53
CA LEU A 15 82.05 37.10 37.05
C LEU A 15 81.76 37.44 35.56
N ALA A 16 80.48 37.80 35.37
CA ALA A 16 79.92 38.91 34.58
C ALA A 16 79.28 38.65 33.19
N SER A 17 78.01 39.10 33.12
CA SER A 17 77.27 39.59 31.94
C SER A 17 76.55 38.63 30.96
N VAL A 18 75.21 38.64 31.10
CA VAL A 18 74.19 38.67 30.02
C VAL A 18 73.84 37.35 29.27
N PHE A 19 72.54 37.00 29.32
CA PHE A 19 71.80 35.99 28.52
C PHE A 19 72.31 34.52 28.49
N LEU A 20 71.61 33.63 29.22
CA LEU A 20 70.82 32.54 28.60
C LEU A 20 69.80 31.94 29.60
N LEU A 21 68.83 31.17 29.09
CA LEU A 21 67.82 30.44 29.88
C LEU A 21 68.44 29.27 30.66
N PHE A 22 68.01 29.06 31.91
CA PHE A 22 67.43 27.78 32.34
C PHE A 22 66.56 27.92 33.60
N ALA A 23 65.75 26.89 33.88
CA ALA A 23 64.70 26.92 34.90
C ALA A 23 65.22 27.08 36.35
N GLY A 24 64.50 27.88 37.14
CA GLY A 24 64.53 27.77 38.60
C GLY A 24 63.70 26.57 39.04
N ILE A 25 64.36 25.52 39.54
CA ILE A 25 63.68 24.34 40.10
C ILE A 25 63.05 24.75 41.43
N ALA A 26 61.72 24.73 41.51
CA ALA A 26 60.96 24.97 42.72
C ALA A 26 60.21 23.70 43.12
N GLY A 27 60.35 23.31 44.40
CA GLY A 27 59.44 22.42 45.15
C GLY A 27 59.10 21.05 44.53
N ASN A 28 59.53 19.96 45.18
CA ASN A 28 59.05 18.62 44.84
C ASN A 28 57.50 18.58 44.87
N ALA A 29 56.86 18.25 43.75
CA ALA A 29 55.57 17.57 43.81
C ALA A 29 55.77 16.18 44.43
N SER A 30 54.83 15.73 45.27
CA SER A 30 54.83 14.34 45.74
C SER A 30 54.63 13.40 44.55
N ALA A 31 55.04 12.13 44.70
CA ALA A 31 54.57 11.09 43.80
C ALA A 31 53.02 11.03 43.88
N GLN A 32 52.35 11.17 42.73
CA GLN A 32 50.90 11.03 42.61
C GLN A 32 50.59 9.52 42.58
N VAL A 33 50.13 8.98 43.71
CA VAL A 33 49.88 7.55 43.88
C VAL A 33 48.71 7.33 44.82
N VAL A 34 47.76 6.47 44.43
CA VAL A 34 46.64 6.05 45.28
C VAL A 34 47.18 5.14 46.39
N SER A 35 47.05 5.58 47.64
CA SER A 35 47.66 4.93 48.79
C SER A 35 46.70 3.94 49.46
N ILE A 36 46.85 2.65 49.16
CA ILE A 36 46.08 1.57 49.80
C ILE A 36 46.50 1.46 51.27
N THR A 37 45.54 1.53 52.19
CA THR A 37 45.77 1.39 53.64
C THR A 37 44.93 0.26 54.23
N GLY A 38 45.17 -0.11 55.49
CA GLY A 38 44.51 -1.25 56.15
C GLY A 38 43.13 -0.92 56.73
N GLY A 39 42.25 -0.33 55.92
CA GLY A 39 40.87 0.05 56.27
C GLY A 39 40.01 0.18 55.02
N ALA A 40 38.75 0.60 55.17
CA ALA A 40 37.81 0.74 54.07
C ALA A 40 38.41 1.58 52.92
N PRO A 41 38.26 1.16 51.65
CA PRO A 41 38.78 1.91 50.51
C PRO A 41 38.08 3.27 50.39
N PRO A 42 38.82 4.36 50.12
CA PRO A 42 38.20 5.65 49.81
C PRO A 42 37.51 5.59 48.44
N THR A 43 36.37 6.26 48.32
CA THR A 43 35.69 6.53 47.04
C THR A 43 36.38 7.69 46.32
N GLU A 44 36.59 7.53 45.01
CA GLU A 44 36.88 8.62 44.08
C GLU A 44 35.67 8.77 43.13
N SER A 45 34.85 9.80 43.34
CA SER A 45 33.69 10.16 42.51
C SER A 45 34.03 11.08 41.33
N PHE A 46 35.31 11.41 41.14
CA PHE A 46 35.82 12.23 40.04
C PHE A 46 35.17 13.64 39.85
N ASP A 47 34.25 14.09 40.72
CA ASP A 47 33.65 15.46 40.82
C ASP A 47 34.64 16.63 40.67
N SER A 48 35.92 16.37 40.95
CA SER A 48 37.00 17.36 40.82
C SER A 48 37.47 17.62 39.38
N LEU A 49 36.94 16.88 38.40
CA LEU A 49 37.13 17.12 36.97
C LEU A 49 36.35 18.37 36.49
N LEU A 50 36.62 18.86 35.28
CA LEU A 50 36.10 20.15 34.84
C LEU A 50 34.63 20.16 34.40
N ALA A 51 33.93 21.19 34.87
CA ALA A 51 32.60 21.65 34.46
C ALA A 51 32.34 21.67 32.94
N THR A 52 33.30 22.25 32.22
CA THR A 52 33.20 22.65 30.80
C THR A 52 34.60 22.79 30.19
N GLY A 53 34.74 22.57 28.88
CA GLY A 53 36.00 22.76 28.15
C GLY A 53 37.06 21.70 28.44
N THR A 54 38.33 22.03 28.20
CA THR A 54 39.45 21.09 28.28
C THR A 54 40.20 21.21 29.60
N GLY A 55 40.34 20.10 30.33
CA GLY A 55 41.07 20.02 31.60
C GLY A 55 42.32 19.14 31.52
N ASN A 56 43.16 19.22 32.55
CA ASN A 56 44.35 18.35 32.73
C ASN A 56 44.67 18.07 34.21
N SER A 57 43.74 18.40 35.11
CA SER A 57 43.83 18.10 36.54
C SER A 57 43.04 16.82 36.80
N LEU A 58 43.72 15.79 37.29
CA LEU A 58 43.14 14.51 37.70
C LEU A 58 43.29 14.34 39.23
N PRO A 59 42.47 13.48 39.86
CA PRO A 59 42.66 13.14 41.26
C PRO A 59 44.00 12.42 41.54
N SER A 60 44.39 12.34 42.81
CA SER A 60 45.78 12.05 43.19
C SER A 60 46.19 10.59 42.94
N GLY A 61 46.84 10.35 41.80
CA GLY A 61 47.34 9.04 41.37
C GLY A 61 46.60 8.46 40.16
N TRP A 62 45.52 9.12 39.73
CA TRP A 62 44.83 8.84 38.48
C TRP A 62 45.56 9.47 37.28
N LEU A 63 45.44 8.79 36.14
CA LEU A 63 46.24 9.00 34.94
C LEU A 63 45.38 8.76 33.70
N ILE A 64 45.65 9.53 32.64
CA ILE A 64 45.09 9.35 31.29
C ILE A 64 46.21 9.40 30.25
N ALA A 65 46.01 8.78 29.10
CA ALA A 65 46.90 8.86 27.95
C ALA A 65 46.18 8.57 26.62
N GLU A 66 46.62 9.22 25.55
CA GLU A 66 46.18 8.94 24.17
C GLU A 66 47.35 8.60 23.24
N LYS A 67 47.15 7.66 22.31
CA LYS A 67 48.27 7.03 21.58
C LYS A 67 48.72 7.70 20.26
N ILE A 68 47.93 8.60 19.65
CA ILE A 68 48.33 9.24 18.36
C ILE A 68 49.18 10.50 18.52
N ARG A 69 49.02 11.20 19.66
CA ARG A 69 49.67 12.48 19.94
C ARG A 69 50.54 12.31 21.19
N SER A 70 51.59 13.12 21.31
CA SER A 70 52.71 12.88 22.23
C SER A 70 52.31 12.90 23.72
N VAL A 71 51.79 11.77 24.22
CA VAL A 71 51.23 11.60 25.57
C VAL A 71 50.35 12.79 25.96
N ASP A 72 49.22 12.93 25.27
CA ASP A 72 48.24 13.93 25.69
C ASP A 72 47.72 13.55 27.09
N VAL A 73 47.66 14.55 27.95
CA VAL A 73 47.23 14.46 29.36
C VAL A 73 46.08 15.42 29.63
N THR A 74 45.33 15.74 28.57
CA THR A 74 44.13 16.56 28.60
C THR A 74 42.89 15.72 28.34
N TYR A 75 41.77 16.11 28.95
CA TYR A 75 40.44 15.53 28.75
C TYR A 75 39.44 16.64 28.38
N LEU A 76 38.32 16.27 27.77
CA LEU A 76 37.24 17.18 27.41
C LEU A 76 36.00 16.97 28.30
N ALA A 77 35.41 18.03 28.83
CA ALA A 77 34.10 17.96 29.46
C ALA A 77 32.99 17.88 28.39
N ASP A 78 32.18 16.82 28.45
CA ASP A 78 31.15 16.50 27.45
C ASP A 78 29.96 15.79 28.11
N ASN A 79 28.79 15.82 27.48
CA ASN A 79 27.55 15.18 27.95
C ASN A 79 27.10 14.02 27.04
N GLY A 80 28.05 13.34 26.39
CA GLY A 80 27.78 12.27 25.42
C GLY A 80 27.48 12.76 24.00
N ALA A 81 27.55 14.06 23.75
CA ALA A 81 27.24 14.66 22.45
C ALA A 81 28.37 14.49 21.43
N SER A 82 29.62 14.34 21.88
CA SER A 82 30.77 14.23 20.98
C SER A 82 30.94 12.83 20.36
N PRO A 83 31.02 12.69 19.03
CA PRO A 83 31.36 11.43 18.36
C PRO A 83 32.86 11.27 18.07
N THR A 84 33.71 12.22 18.50
CA THR A 84 35.15 12.20 18.24
C THR A 84 35.88 11.59 19.42
N GLY A 85 36.73 10.59 19.16
CA GLY A 85 37.46 9.90 20.21
C GLY A 85 38.35 10.84 21.02
N ASN A 86 38.32 10.69 22.34
CA ASN A 86 39.03 11.51 23.32
C ASN A 86 39.02 10.79 24.68
N THR A 87 39.67 11.36 25.69
CA THR A 87 39.33 11.15 27.10
C THR A 87 38.39 12.24 27.61
N PHE A 88 37.48 11.88 28.51
CA PHE A 88 36.33 12.70 28.85
C PHE A 88 36.10 12.86 30.36
N SER A 89 35.57 14.03 30.70
CA SER A 89 34.98 14.40 32.00
C SER A 89 33.47 14.42 31.80
N TYR A 90 32.87 13.23 31.76
CA TYR A 90 31.48 13.03 31.37
C TYR A 90 30.51 13.52 32.45
N GLY A 91 29.40 14.12 32.03
CA GLY A 91 28.38 14.67 32.93
C GLY A 91 27.55 15.74 32.23
N ALA A 92 26.29 15.93 32.66
CA ALA A 92 25.40 16.94 32.11
C ALA A 92 26.05 18.35 32.08
N THR A 93 25.73 19.17 31.09
CA THR A 93 26.46 20.43 30.81
C THR A 93 26.51 21.37 32.02
N GLY A 94 27.70 21.56 32.62
CA GLY A 94 27.89 22.40 33.80
C GLY A 94 27.65 21.71 35.15
N SER A 95 27.24 20.44 35.18
CA SER A 95 27.10 19.63 36.40
C SER A 95 28.42 19.47 37.16
N SER A 96 28.36 19.50 38.50
CA SER A 96 29.44 19.10 39.41
C SER A 96 29.72 17.60 39.36
N GLU A 97 28.67 16.79 39.25
CA GLU A 97 28.71 15.33 39.08
C GLU A 97 29.49 14.94 37.81
N ARG A 98 30.53 14.09 37.93
CA ARG A 98 31.52 13.84 36.86
C ARG A 98 32.18 12.46 36.84
N ALA A 99 31.78 11.59 35.91
CA ALA A 99 32.49 10.34 35.62
C ALA A 99 33.76 10.56 34.75
N LEU A 100 34.82 9.78 34.99
CA LEU A 100 36.04 9.76 34.16
C LEU A 100 35.89 8.73 33.04
N GLY A 101 35.93 9.14 31.78
CA GLY A 101 35.65 8.23 30.66
C GLY A 101 36.47 8.42 29.39
N ALA A 102 36.06 7.66 28.39
CA ALA A 102 36.75 7.46 27.12
C ALA A 102 35.73 7.22 25.99
N LEU A 103 36.17 7.50 24.76
CA LEU A 103 35.51 7.00 23.55
C LEU A 103 36.60 6.69 22.52
N LEU A 104 36.65 5.45 22.03
CA LEU A 104 37.53 5.06 20.93
C LEU A 104 36.89 5.40 19.58
N SER A 105 37.60 6.20 18.76
CA SER A 105 37.12 6.54 17.42
C SER A 105 38.26 6.98 16.49
N GLY A 106 38.22 6.49 15.25
CA GLY A 106 39.23 6.73 14.22
C GLY A 106 40.59 6.10 14.56
N SER A 107 41.57 6.93 14.92
CA SER A 107 42.88 6.47 15.43
C SER A 107 43.03 6.66 16.94
N VAL A 108 42.11 7.37 17.60
CA VAL A 108 42.29 7.75 19.01
C VAL A 108 42.06 6.52 19.87
N THR A 109 43.09 6.12 20.59
CA THR A 109 43.05 5.03 21.56
C THR A 109 43.31 5.65 22.93
N PRO A 110 42.23 6.03 23.66
CA PRO A 110 42.34 6.51 25.04
C PRO A 110 42.70 5.37 25.99
N THR A 111 43.25 5.71 27.15
CA THR A 111 43.47 4.78 28.27
C THR A 111 43.44 5.60 29.55
N LEU A 112 42.63 5.16 30.52
CA LEU A 112 42.55 5.75 31.87
C LEU A 112 43.01 4.71 32.90
N GLY A 113 43.45 5.15 34.08
CA GLY A 113 43.91 4.25 35.12
C GLY A 113 44.57 4.95 36.30
N ALA A 114 45.19 4.18 37.19
CA ALA A 114 45.84 4.71 38.39
C ALA A 114 47.18 4.03 38.70
N GLN A 115 48.11 4.80 39.27
CA GLN A 115 49.23 4.24 40.02
C GLN A 115 48.80 4.03 41.48
N LEU A 116 49.07 2.85 42.03
CA LEU A 116 48.72 2.47 43.39
C LEU A 116 49.96 2.09 44.21
N GLN A 117 49.89 2.20 45.54
CA GLN A 117 50.93 1.76 46.47
C GLN A 117 50.34 1.01 47.67
N ASN A 118 50.93 -0.13 48.02
CA ASN A 118 50.59 -0.84 49.24
C ASN A 118 51.22 -0.15 50.47
N ASN A 119 50.44 0.68 51.17
CA ASN A 119 50.79 1.31 52.43
C ASN A 119 50.04 0.70 53.63
N THR A 120 49.52 -0.53 53.50
CA THR A 120 48.86 -1.28 54.60
C THR A 120 49.81 -1.69 55.74
N GLY A 121 51.12 -1.68 55.48
CA GLY A 121 52.14 -2.19 56.40
C GLY A 121 52.36 -3.71 56.35
N SER A 122 51.55 -4.45 55.60
CA SER A 122 51.66 -5.91 55.38
C SER A 122 51.68 -6.26 53.90
N PRO A 123 52.05 -7.48 53.47
CA PRO A 123 51.91 -7.90 52.07
C PRO A 123 50.43 -7.88 51.66
N LEU A 124 50.11 -7.17 50.58
CA LEU A 124 48.78 -7.10 50.00
C LEU A 124 48.60 -8.29 49.06
N ASN A 125 47.84 -9.29 49.51
CA ASN A 125 47.55 -10.48 48.71
C ASN A 125 46.34 -10.27 47.82
N ASP A 126 45.30 -9.62 48.34
CA ASP A 126 43.99 -9.52 47.71
C ASP A 126 43.57 -8.04 47.68
N LEU A 127 43.11 -7.57 46.51
CA LEU A 127 42.72 -6.17 46.26
C LEU A 127 41.24 -6.12 45.91
N LEU A 128 40.44 -5.41 46.70
CA LEU A 128 39.08 -5.06 46.35
C LEU A 128 39.12 -3.90 45.33
N VAL A 129 38.39 -4.07 44.23
CA VAL A 129 38.17 -3.05 43.20
C VAL A 129 36.67 -2.95 42.97
N GLU A 130 36.13 -1.76 43.13
CA GLU A 130 34.71 -1.46 42.94
C GLU A 130 34.57 -0.12 42.21
N TYR A 131 33.57 0.01 41.35
CA TYR A 131 33.25 1.26 40.65
C TYR A 131 31.84 1.18 40.03
N THR A 132 31.26 2.33 39.72
CA THR A 132 30.09 2.45 38.85
C THR A 132 30.58 2.63 37.42
N GLY A 133 30.25 1.69 36.52
CA GLY A 133 30.48 1.85 35.09
C GLY A 133 29.29 2.55 34.43
N GLU A 134 29.52 3.58 33.62
CA GLU A 134 28.46 4.39 33.00
C GLU A 134 28.60 4.52 31.48
N GLN A 135 27.49 4.43 30.75
CA GLN A 135 27.42 4.63 29.30
C GLN A 135 26.79 5.98 28.97
N TRP A 136 27.63 6.91 28.52
CA TRP A 136 27.29 8.28 28.19
C TRP A 136 26.94 8.49 26.71
N ARG A 137 27.20 7.51 25.83
CA ARG A 137 26.89 7.66 24.40
C ARG A 137 26.72 6.29 23.72
N VAL A 138 25.67 6.14 22.89
CA VAL A 138 25.59 5.05 21.89
C VAL A 138 26.30 5.50 20.62
N GLY A 139 27.51 4.99 20.42
CA GLY A 139 28.37 5.21 19.26
C GLY A 139 27.84 4.56 18.00
N THR A 140 27.54 3.25 18.08
CA THR A 140 27.06 2.43 16.96
C THR A 140 26.05 1.37 17.42
N LEU A 141 24.90 1.25 16.74
CA LEU A 141 23.81 0.35 17.15
C LEU A 141 24.16 -1.14 17.07
N ALA A 142 23.49 -1.95 17.91
CA ALA A 142 23.52 -3.41 17.92
C ALA A 142 24.93 -4.03 18.15
N ARG A 143 25.74 -3.36 18.97
CA ARG A 143 27.06 -3.82 19.46
C ARG A 143 27.05 -3.89 20.99
N ALA A 144 28.06 -4.55 21.54
CA ALA A 144 28.34 -4.56 22.97
C ALA A 144 29.78 -4.10 23.14
N ASP A 145 29.94 -2.81 23.43
CA ASP A 145 31.24 -2.15 23.62
C ASP A 145 31.63 -2.26 25.10
N ARG A 146 32.94 -2.16 25.42
CA ARG A 146 33.46 -2.60 26.72
C ARG A 146 34.70 -1.83 27.18
N LEU A 147 34.79 -1.56 28.49
CA LEU A 147 36.04 -1.18 29.16
C LEU A 147 36.64 -2.40 29.87
N ASP A 148 37.82 -2.82 29.39
CA ASP A 148 38.59 -3.95 29.93
C ASP A 148 39.42 -3.51 31.16
N PHE A 149 39.24 -4.15 32.32
CA PHE A 149 40.04 -3.85 33.51
C PHE A 149 41.32 -4.69 33.57
N GLN A 150 42.46 -4.01 33.69
CA GLN A 150 43.79 -4.64 33.67
C GLN A 150 44.71 -4.10 34.77
N TYR A 151 45.51 -4.98 35.38
CA TYR A 151 46.57 -4.58 36.32
C TYR A 151 47.96 -5.03 35.87
N SER A 152 49.00 -4.34 36.34
CA SER A 152 50.40 -4.72 36.11
C SER A 152 51.30 -4.43 37.30
N LEU A 153 52.06 -5.46 37.71
CA LEU A 153 53.06 -5.39 38.79
C LEU A 153 54.47 -5.00 38.29
N ASN A 154 54.67 -4.83 36.98
CA ASN A 154 55.95 -4.46 36.38
C ASN A 154 55.91 -3.25 35.44
N ALA A 155 54.74 -2.66 35.17
CA ALA A 155 54.60 -1.43 34.40
C ALA A 155 55.26 -0.22 35.06
N ILE A 156 55.74 0.71 34.23
CA ILE A 156 56.17 2.06 34.65
C ILE A 156 55.21 3.18 34.21
N SER A 157 54.13 2.85 33.48
CA SER A 157 53.02 3.76 33.14
C SER A 157 51.79 2.96 32.67
N ILE A 158 50.59 3.55 32.65
CA ILE A 158 49.35 2.89 32.18
C ILE A 158 49.38 2.43 30.71
N VAL A 159 50.22 3.03 29.87
CA VAL A 159 50.40 2.68 28.45
C VAL A 159 51.73 1.97 28.16
N ASP A 160 52.36 1.43 29.20
CA ASP A 160 53.60 0.65 29.08
C ASP A 160 53.36 -0.63 28.24
N ALA A 161 54.09 -0.74 27.13
CA ALA A 161 53.98 -1.82 26.15
C ALA A 161 55.02 -2.95 26.35
N ASP A 162 56.05 -2.72 27.20
CA ASP A 162 57.02 -3.76 27.60
C ASP A 162 56.58 -4.48 28.90
N ALA A 163 55.55 -3.96 29.57
CA ALA A 163 54.96 -4.51 30.78
C ALA A 163 54.05 -5.72 30.53
N THR A 164 53.84 -6.51 31.58
CA THR A 164 52.86 -7.60 31.59
C THR A 164 51.59 -7.10 32.25
N TRP A 165 50.53 -6.96 31.45
CA TRP A 165 49.18 -6.65 31.91
C TRP A 165 48.38 -7.93 32.07
N VAL A 166 47.57 -7.98 33.12
CA VAL A 166 46.69 -9.11 33.46
C VAL A 166 45.26 -8.60 33.43
N ASP A 167 44.45 -9.16 32.53
CA ASP A 167 42.99 -8.99 32.47
C ASP A 167 42.32 -9.54 33.73
N VAL A 168 41.19 -8.93 34.11
CA VAL A 168 40.30 -9.45 35.15
C VAL A 168 38.85 -9.30 34.68
N ASP A 169 38.35 -10.29 33.92
CA ASP A 169 37.03 -10.29 33.27
C ASP A 169 35.86 -9.89 34.19
N ALA A 170 35.98 -10.19 35.49
CA ALA A 170 35.00 -9.87 36.53
C ALA A 170 34.94 -8.37 36.91
N LEU A 171 35.82 -7.55 36.35
CA LEU A 171 35.90 -6.10 36.53
C LEU A 171 35.68 -5.33 35.23
N ASP A 172 35.30 -6.00 34.12
CA ASP A 172 35.04 -5.36 32.83
C ASP A 172 33.64 -4.71 32.79
N PHE A 173 33.56 -3.43 32.42
CA PHE A 173 32.27 -2.76 32.21
C PHE A 173 31.79 -2.96 30.77
N ASN A 174 30.63 -3.60 30.62
CA ASN A 174 29.98 -3.86 29.34
C ASN A 174 28.83 -2.87 29.15
N ALA A 175 28.72 -2.22 27.99
CA ALA A 175 27.69 -1.24 27.68
C ALA A 175 26.26 -1.83 27.84
N PRO A 176 25.41 -1.30 28.75
CA PRO A 176 24.08 -1.85 29.01
C PRO A 176 23.06 -1.55 27.89
N THR A 177 23.18 -0.41 27.20
CA THR A 177 22.22 0.05 26.17
C THR A 177 22.81 -0.11 24.77
N SER A 178 22.46 -1.21 24.09
CA SER A 178 22.89 -1.51 22.70
C SER A 178 21.84 -1.21 21.62
N THR A 179 20.67 -0.70 22.02
CA THR A 179 19.50 -0.45 21.14
C THR A 179 18.93 0.95 21.39
N GLY A 180 18.53 1.65 20.31
CA GLY A 180 18.00 3.00 20.39
C GLY A 180 18.38 3.85 19.18
N ALA A 181 18.54 5.15 19.38
CA ALA A 181 19.15 6.06 18.41
C ALA A 181 20.64 6.26 18.70
N ILE A 182 21.45 6.51 17.66
CA ILE A 182 22.84 6.93 17.84
C ILE A 182 22.85 8.35 18.39
N GLY A 183 23.29 8.53 19.63
CA GLY A 183 23.26 9.83 20.31
C GLY A 183 23.86 9.80 21.73
N PRO A 184 23.81 10.93 22.45
CA PRO A 184 24.11 10.99 23.88
C PRO A 184 23.14 10.12 24.69
N LEU A 185 23.63 9.65 25.84
CA LEU A 185 22.87 9.09 26.94
C LEU A 185 23.23 9.88 28.22
N ASP A 186 22.34 9.93 29.19
CA ASP A 186 22.71 10.32 30.56
C ASP A 186 23.23 9.08 31.29
N GLY A 187 24.51 9.09 31.68
CA GLY A 187 25.14 7.96 32.38
C GLY A 187 24.54 7.72 33.76
N ASN A 188 24.12 8.79 34.46
CA ASN A 188 23.49 8.73 35.77
C ASN A 188 22.19 7.90 35.78
N ALA A 189 21.51 7.83 34.64
CA ALA A 189 20.24 7.14 34.52
C ALA A 189 20.43 5.63 34.78
N ALA A 190 19.60 5.06 35.67
CA ALA A 190 19.76 3.68 36.14
C ALA A 190 19.68 2.58 35.05
N ALA A 191 19.29 2.91 33.81
CA ALA A 191 19.34 2.02 32.65
C ALA A 191 20.72 2.00 31.95
N ASN A 192 21.54 3.04 32.14
CA ASN A 192 22.79 3.28 31.41
C ASN A 192 24.05 3.02 32.27
N ARG A 193 23.90 2.61 33.53
CA ARG A 193 25.01 2.33 34.45
C ARG A 193 24.91 0.99 35.16
N THR A 194 26.04 0.49 35.66
CA THR A 194 26.14 -0.79 36.37
C THR A 194 27.24 -0.73 37.43
N ALA A 195 26.90 -1.05 38.67
CA ALA A 195 27.88 -1.19 39.75
C ALA A 195 28.66 -2.51 39.59
N ILE A 196 29.99 -2.41 39.67
CA ILE A 196 30.94 -3.51 39.50
C ILE A 196 31.79 -3.62 40.76
N SER A 197 31.99 -4.84 41.26
CA SER A 197 32.82 -5.11 42.43
C SER A 197 33.41 -6.52 42.35
N ALA A 198 34.73 -6.65 42.50
CA ALA A 198 35.42 -7.93 42.60
C ALA A 198 36.75 -7.83 43.37
N VAL A 199 37.29 -8.98 43.76
CA VAL A 199 38.57 -9.08 44.48
C VAL A 199 39.64 -9.75 43.61
N VAL A 200 40.69 -8.99 43.29
CA VAL A 200 41.89 -9.48 42.57
C VAL A 200 42.78 -10.22 43.57
N THR A 201 42.72 -11.55 43.57
CA THR A 201 43.46 -12.40 44.52
C THR A 201 44.87 -12.75 44.08
N GLY A 202 45.79 -12.91 45.03
CA GLY A 202 47.13 -13.47 44.79
C GLY A 202 48.23 -12.50 44.32
N LEU A 203 48.02 -11.19 44.47
CA LEU A 203 48.95 -10.11 44.09
C LEU A 203 50.31 -10.18 44.80
N ASN A 204 50.34 -10.62 46.06
CA ASN A 204 51.55 -10.76 46.91
C ASN A 204 52.46 -9.52 46.89
N LEU A 205 51.86 -8.33 46.90
CA LEU A 205 52.56 -7.05 46.74
C LEU A 205 53.17 -6.61 48.08
N ALA A 206 54.50 -6.43 48.12
CA ALA A 206 55.22 -6.07 49.34
C ALA A 206 54.85 -4.67 49.89
N PRO A 207 54.97 -4.41 51.21
CA PRO A 207 54.79 -3.08 51.78
C PRO A 207 55.69 -2.02 51.11
N GLY A 208 55.09 -0.88 50.78
CA GLY A 208 55.72 0.24 50.09
C GLY A 208 55.93 0.04 48.58
N ALA A 209 55.60 -1.13 48.02
CA ALA A 209 55.68 -1.36 46.58
C ALA A 209 54.48 -0.74 45.84
N SER A 210 54.72 -0.32 44.60
CA SER A 210 53.72 0.28 43.72
C SER A 210 53.46 -0.58 42.49
N PHE A 211 52.26 -0.44 41.94
CA PHE A 211 51.79 -1.11 40.74
C PHE A 211 50.82 -0.20 39.97
N PHE A 212 50.35 -0.61 38.80
CA PHE A 212 49.36 0.13 38.02
C PHE A 212 48.10 -0.68 37.76
N VAL A 213 46.97 0.00 37.65
CA VAL A 213 45.73 -0.48 37.05
C VAL A 213 45.34 0.42 35.89
N ARG A 214 44.56 -0.09 34.94
CA ARG A 214 43.98 0.67 33.84
C ARG A 214 42.65 0.09 33.39
N PHE A 215 41.87 0.92 32.72
CA PHE A 215 40.71 0.55 31.93
C PHE A 215 41.06 0.84 30.46
N SER A 216 40.88 -0.15 29.59
CA SER A 216 41.17 -0.06 28.16
C SER A 216 39.90 -0.25 27.35
N ASP A 217 39.62 0.66 26.44
CA ASP A 217 38.49 0.56 25.53
C ASP A 217 38.69 -0.60 24.52
N PHE A 218 37.73 -1.53 24.45
CA PHE A 218 37.76 -2.69 23.56
C PHE A 218 37.41 -2.26 22.13
N ASN A 219 38.43 -1.90 21.36
CA ASN A 219 38.30 -1.47 19.95
C ASN A 219 37.47 -2.45 19.11
N ALA A 220 36.25 -2.04 18.80
CA ALA A 220 35.43 -2.64 17.76
C ALA A 220 35.45 -1.71 16.53
N THR A 221 35.26 -2.24 15.33
CA THR A 221 35.38 -1.41 14.12
C THR A 221 34.22 -0.41 14.03
N GLY A 222 34.47 0.88 14.29
CA GLY A 222 33.44 1.92 14.24
C GLY A 222 33.89 3.27 14.83
N ALA A 223 32.91 4.02 15.32
CA ALA A 223 33.08 4.88 16.48
C ALA A 223 32.36 4.17 17.62
N ASP A 224 33.10 3.87 18.69
CA ASP A 224 32.62 3.07 19.80
C ASP A 224 31.81 3.95 20.77
N ASP A 225 31.17 3.31 21.74
CA ASP A 225 30.36 3.96 22.78
C ASP A 225 31.20 4.88 23.68
N GLY A 226 30.53 5.86 24.29
CA GLY A 226 31.14 6.70 25.33
C GLY A 226 30.99 6.03 26.68
N LEU A 227 32.08 5.49 27.22
CA LEU A 227 32.08 4.68 28.44
C LEU A 227 32.93 5.35 29.54
N ALA A 228 32.47 5.27 30.79
CA ALA A 228 33.08 5.94 31.93
C ALA A 228 33.15 5.04 33.18
N ILE A 229 33.99 5.46 34.13
CA ILE A 229 34.03 4.96 35.49
C ILE A 229 33.74 6.08 36.49
N ASP A 230 33.10 5.72 37.59
CA ASP A 230 32.73 6.58 38.70
C ASP A 230 32.70 5.78 40.02
N ASP A 231 32.49 6.42 41.17
CA ASP A 231 32.37 5.79 42.51
C ASP A 231 33.56 4.89 42.89
N ALA A 232 34.75 5.15 42.34
CA ALA A 232 35.83 4.16 42.29
C ALA A 232 36.47 3.93 43.68
N ARG A 233 36.30 2.72 44.23
CA ARG A 233 36.90 2.25 45.49
C ARG A 233 37.94 1.18 45.20
N ILE A 234 39.21 1.44 45.57
CA ILE A 234 40.31 0.47 45.38
C ILE A 234 41.11 0.33 46.67
N GLY A 235 41.17 -0.89 47.24
CA GLY A 235 41.86 -1.11 48.51
C GLY A 235 41.88 -2.55 49.02
N VAL A 236 41.93 -2.72 50.34
CA VAL A 236 41.93 -4.05 50.98
C VAL A 236 40.52 -4.65 50.97
N ALA A 237 40.41 -5.94 50.66
CA ALA A 237 39.17 -6.68 50.91
C ALA A 237 38.99 -6.89 52.42
N GLY A 238 37.81 -6.55 52.95
CA GLY A 238 37.54 -6.59 54.38
C GLY A 238 36.07 -6.34 54.72
N ASP A 239 35.77 -6.58 55.99
CA ASP A 239 34.49 -6.41 56.69
C ASP A 239 34.52 -5.01 57.34
N PHE A 240 33.59 -4.11 56.99
CA PHE A 240 33.63 -2.69 57.34
C PHE A 240 32.22 -2.12 57.58
N PRO A 241 32.02 -1.13 58.48
CA PRO A 241 30.70 -0.54 58.68
C PRO A 241 30.14 0.11 57.40
N PRO A 242 28.83 -0.03 57.12
CA PRO A 242 28.24 0.44 55.87
C PRO A 242 28.31 1.95 55.72
N VAL A 243 28.58 2.41 54.51
CA VAL A 243 28.55 3.82 54.08
C VAL A 243 27.58 3.98 52.91
N VAL A 244 27.08 5.20 52.69
CA VAL A 244 26.44 5.54 51.40
C VAL A 244 27.56 5.62 50.37
N SER A 245 27.43 4.87 49.27
CA SER A 245 28.34 5.01 48.13
C SER A 245 27.95 6.22 47.29
N SER A 246 26.66 6.28 46.89
CA SER A 246 26.13 7.32 46.02
C SER A 246 24.61 7.48 46.18
N THR A 247 24.07 8.60 45.70
CA THR A 247 22.64 8.93 45.74
C THR A 247 22.15 9.36 44.36
N LEU A 248 20.85 9.21 44.11
CA LEU A 248 20.17 9.81 42.96
C LEU A 248 18.96 10.62 43.46
N PRO A 249 18.85 11.92 43.19
CA PRO A 249 19.90 12.80 42.65
C PRO A 249 21.17 12.80 43.52
N GLY A 250 22.32 13.10 42.90
CA GLY A 250 23.58 13.35 43.60
C GLY A 250 23.53 14.62 44.47
N ASP A 251 24.56 14.87 45.27
CA ASP A 251 24.63 16.11 46.05
C ASP A 251 24.82 17.33 45.13
N THR A 252 24.15 18.43 45.45
CA THR A 252 24.08 19.67 44.65
C THR A 252 23.48 19.53 43.24
N ALA A 253 22.87 18.39 42.90
CA ALA A 253 22.20 18.19 41.61
C ALA A 253 21.12 19.27 41.35
N THR A 254 20.92 19.65 40.09
CA THR A 254 19.94 20.68 39.69
C THR A 254 19.06 20.18 38.55
N GLY A 255 17.86 20.74 38.37
CA GLY A 255 16.95 20.32 37.31
C GLY A 255 16.12 19.07 37.66
N VAL A 256 16.07 18.68 38.93
CA VAL A 256 15.36 17.46 39.37
C VAL A 256 13.86 17.56 39.08
N ALA A 257 13.30 16.55 38.43
CA ALA A 257 11.89 16.53 38.07
C ALA A 257 10.99 16.39 39.31
N LEU A 258 9.79 16.95 39.27
CA LEU A 258 8.95 17.09 40.47
C LEU A 258 8.46 15.74 41.02
N ALA A 259 8.24 14.76 40.15
CA ALA A 259 7.88 13.39 40.52
C ALA A 259 9.10 12.43 40.65
N SER A 260 10.29 12.96 40.95
CA SER A 260 11.51 12.14 41.10
C SER A 260 11.58 11.40 42.43
N ASN A 261 11.48 10.07 42.38
CA ASN A 261 11.93 9.20 43.47
C ASN A 261 13.42 9.41 43.77
N LEU A 262 13.79 9.38 45.05
CA LEU A 262 15.20 9.37 45.46
C LEU A 262 15.74 7.94 45.47
N GLN A 263 17.04 7.77 45.29
CA GLN A 263 17.76 6.52 45.51
C GLN A 263 18.97 6.75 46.42
N VAL A 264 19.24 5.77 47.28
CA VAL A 264 20.46 5.69 48.09
C VAL A 264 21.07 4.31 47.86
N ILE A 265 22.34 4.28 47.47
CA ILE A 265 23.13 3.06 47.32
C ILE A 265 24.15 3.04 48.47
N PHE A 266 24.32 1.88 49.08
CA PHE A 266 25.27 1.62 50.16
C PHE A 266 26.44 0.77 49.65
N SER A 267 27.57 0.81 50.37
CA SER A 267 28.74 -0.04 50.12
C SER A 267 28.41 -1.53 50.06
N GLU A 268 27.47 -1.98 50.89
CA GLU A 268 27.10 -3.38 51.08
C GLU A 268 25.61 -3.56 51.43
N PRO A 269 25.08 -4.80 51.49
CA PRO A 269 23.69 -5.06 51.84
C PRO A 269 23.32 -4.56 53.24
N VAL A 270 22.33 -3.66 53.33
CA VAL A 270 21.91 -3.06 54.61
C VAL A 270 20.52 -3.48 55.07
N THR A 271 20.29 -3.36 56.38
CA THR A 271 19.01 -3.23 57.05
C THR A 271 18.77 -1.79 57.52
N THR A 272 17.54 -1.31 57.38
CA THR A 272 17.18 0.11 57.54
C THR A 272 15.93 0.24 58.41
N ALA A 273 16.05 0.90 59.56
CA ALA A 273 14.93 1.07 60.49
C ALA A 273 13.99 2.24 60.10
N SER A 274 12.81 2.29 60.72
CA SER A 274 11.87 3.40 60.51
C SER A 274 12.49 4.73 60.96
N GLY A 275 12.48 5.73 60.09
CA GLY A 275 13.17 7.02 60.31
C GLY A 275 14.64 7.05 59.89
N ALA A 276 15.17 6.00 59.24
CA ALA A 276 16.53 6.00 58.68
C ALA A 276 16.75 7.04 57.57
N PHE A 277 15.67 7.58 57.00
CA PHE A 277 15.70 8.59 55.94
C PHE A 277 14.79 9.76 56.31
N THR A 278 15.26 10.99 56.06
CA THR A 278 14.46 12.21 56.21
C THR A 278 14.73 13.17 55.05
N LEU A 279 13.69 13.86 54.57
CA LEU A 279 13.73 14.85 53.51
C LEU A 279 13.10 16.16 54.00
N THR A 280 13.70 17.30 53.66
CA THR A 280 13.10 18.62 53.90
C THR A 280 13.54 19.61 52.84
N CYS A 281 12.57 20.34 52.28
CA CYS A 281 12.73 21.26 51.18
C CYS A 281 12.26 22.67 51.56
N ALA A 282 12.76 23.70 50.87
CA ALA A 282 12.70 25.10 51.31
C ALA A 282 11.32 25.78 51.24
N ASN A 283 10.44 25.32 50.36
CA ASN A 283 9.13 25.89 50.02
C ASN A 283 7.97 25.00 50.53
N SER A 284 8.06 23.69 50.29
CA SER A 284 7.08 22.65 50.62
C SER A 284 7.25 22.09 52.03
N GLY A 285 8.48 22.09 52.56
CA GLY A 285 8.80 21.70 53.93
C GLY A 285 9.27 20.25 54.07
N SER A 286 8.92 19.60 55.18
CA SER A 286 9.36 18.23 55.48
C SER A 286 8.42 17.19 54.89
N HIS A 287 8.95 16.34 54.01
CA HIS A 287 8.22 15.23 53.39
C HIS A 287 8.35 13.94 54.19
N SER A 288 7.30 13.13 54.18
CA SER A 288 7.39 11.71 54.53
C SER A 288 8.02 10.92 53.37
N LEU A 289 8.77 9.87 53.67
CA LEU A 289 9.41 9.00 52.69
C LEU A 289 8.95 7.55 52.84
N VAL A 290 8.46 6.95 51.76
CA VAL A 290 8.19 5.51 51.67
C VAL A 290 9.44 4.82 51.12
N ALA A 291 10.24 4.24 52.02
CA ALA A 291 11.45 3.52 51.64
C ALA A 291 11.12 2.10 51.13
N SER A 292 11.63 1.77 49.94
CA SER A 292 11.52 0.47 49.28
C SER A 292 12.90 -0.01 48.79
N GLY A 293 12.96 -1.22 48.22
CA GLY A 293 14.21 -1.86 47.80
C GLY A 293 14.78 -2.86 48.83
N SER A 294 15.90 -3.49 48.46
CA SER A 294 16.53 -4.58 49.21
C SER A 294 18.02 -4.67 48.88
N GLY A 295 18.80 -5.38 49.71
CA GLY A 295 20.26 -5.42 49.55
C GLY A 295 20.86 -4.06 49.86
N ASN A 296 21.81 -3.61 49.04
CA ASN A 296 22.53 -2.35 49.24
C ASN A 296 21.80 -1.12 48.65
N THR A 297 20.65 -1.28 48.00
CA THR A 297 19.90 -0.16 47.40
C THR A 297 18.60 0.13 48.15
N ARG A 298 18.27 1.42 48.28
CA ARG A 298 16.93 1.90 48.69
C ARG A 298 16.42 2.94 47.70
N VAL A 299 15.13 2.85 47.39
CA VAL A 299 14.37 3.88 46.65
C VAL A 299 13.40 4.52 47.63
N LEU A 300 13.37 5.85 47.69
CA LEU A 300 12.62 6.63 48.66
C LEU A 300 11.60 7.48 47.88
N ASP A 301 10.32 7.14 48.06
CA ASP A 301 9.17 7.75 47.40
C ASP A 301 8.58 8.86 48.31
N PRO A 302 8.60 10.15 47.90
CA PRO A 302 8.01 11.24 48.67
C PRO A 302 6.48 11.12 48.82
N ASP A 303 5.91 11.73 49.86
CA ASP A 303 4.44 11.74 50.05
C ASP A 303 3.67 12.66 49.09
N ASN A 304 4.36 13.57 48.40
CA ASN A 304 3.84 14.48 47.39
C ASN A 304 4.98 14.84 46.42
N ASP A 305 4.67 15.12 45.16
CA ASP A 305 5.62 15.69 44.20
C ASP A 305 6.22 17.01 44.73
N PHE A 306 7.47 17.31 44.36
CA PHE A 306 8.17 18.52 44.78
C PHE A 306 7.59 19.80 44.15
N THR A 307 7.95 20.98 44.67
CA THR A 307 7.63 22.26 44.01
C THR A 307 8.77 22.74 43.09
N PHE A 308 8.44 23.58 42.11
CA PHE A 308 9.43 24.20 41.22
C PHE A 308 10.44 25.09 41.98
N ASN A 309 11.66 25.15 41.45
CA ASN A 309 12.76 26.00 41.92
C ASN A 309 12.99 25.91 43.44
N GLU A 310 13.02 24.68 43.95
CA GLU A 310 13.07 24.36 45.37
C GLU A 310 14.38 23.65 45.71
N LEU A 311 15.08 24.13 46.75
CA LEU A 311 16.21 23.43 47.34
C LEU A 311 15.71 22.41 48.38
N CYS A 312 15.91 21.14 48.08
CA CYS A 312 15.71 20.01 48.98
C CYS A 312 17.02 19.59 49.66
N THR A 313 16.89 19.06 50.87
CA THR A 313 17.97 18.42 51.63
C THR A 313 17.46 17.09 52.19
N ALA A 314 18.17 16.01 51.88
CA ALA A 314 17.90 14.67 52.38
C ALA A 314 19.01 14.20 53.34
N THR A 315 18.71 13.22 54.18
CA THR A 315 19.63 12.71 55.19
C THR A 315 19.40 11.23 55.46
N VAL A 316 20.48 10.46 55.49
CA VAL A 316 20.54 9.09 56.01
C VAL A 316 21.00 9.13 57.47
N VAL A 317 20.20 8.56 58.37
CA VAL A 317 20.47 8.55 59.82
C VAL A 317 21.27 7.31 60.17
N ALA A 318 22.57 7.50 60.43
CA ALA A 318 23.56 6.43 60.57
C ALA A 318 23.17 5.36 61.59
N ALA A 319 22.72 5.80 62.77
CA ALA A 319 22.30 4.93 63.88
C ALA A 319 21.03 4.09 63.61
N LEU A 320 20.45 4.19 62.41
CA LEU A 320 19.29 3.44 61.95
C LEU A 320 19.59 2.61 60.68
N VAL A 321 20.88 2.52 60.29
CA VAL A 321 21.40 1.70 59.19
C VAL A 321 22.48 0.75 59.72
N THR A 322 22.23 -0.54 59.57
CA THR A 322 23.15 -1.64 59.87
C THR A 322 23.33 -2.47 58.59
N ASP A 323 24.43 -3.18 58.46
CA ASP A 323 24.69 -4.12 57.33
C ASP A 323 23.85 -5.42 57.48
N LEU A 324 24.26 -6.49 56.79
CA LEU A 324 23.62 -7.81 56.78
C LEU A 324 24.58 -9.01 56.75
N ASP A 325 25.86 -8.80 56.49
CA ASP A 325 26.91 -9.81 56.39
C ASP A 325 28.04 -9.58 57.41
N GLY A 326 29.18 -10.25 57.22
CA GLY A 326 30.38 -10.06 58.06
C GLY A 326 30.15 -10.04 59.58
N THR A 327 30.55 -8.93 60.21
CA THR A 327 30.39 -8.64 61.64
C THR A 327 29.42 -7.47 61.81
N ILE A 328 28.16 -7.75 62.16
CA ILE A 328 27.08 -6.73 62.10
C ILE A 328 27.45 -5.42 62.80
N ASP A 329 27.72 -4.40 61.98
CA ASP A 329 28.17 -3.07 62.35
C ASP A 329 27.06 -2.03 62.03
N THR A 330 27.33 -0.75 62.29
CA THR A 330 26.37 0.34 62.12
C THR A 330 27.03 1.50 61.40
N MET A 331 26.33 2.12 60.45
CA MET A 331 26.85 3.27 59.70
C MET A 331 27.38 4.35 60.66
N VAL A 332 28.61 4.81 60.41
CA VAL A 332 29.41 5.55 61.41
C VAL A 332 28.98 7.02 61.56
N SER A 333 28.48 7.63 60.50
CA SER A 333 28.10 9.05 60.44
C SER A 333 26.90 9.26 59.52
N ASN A 334 26.04 10.23 59.81
CA ASN A 334 24.90 10.54 58.92
C ASN A 334 25.43 11.05 57.57
N GLN A 335 24.90 10.53 56.46
CA GLN A 335 25.06 11.16 55.16
C GLN A 335 23.99 12.25 55.00
N VAL A 336 24.39 13.41 54.48
CA VAL A 336 23.49 14.51 54.12
C VAL A 336 23.79 14.89 52.69
N TRP A 337 22.76 15.13 51.87
CA TRP A 337 22.91 15.65 50.53
C TRP A 337 21.75 16.58 50.18
N SER A 338 21.90 17.34 49.11
CA SER A 338 20.99 18.40 48.68
C SER A 338 20.77 18.34 47.17
N PHE A 339 19.63 18.85 46.69
CA PHE A 339 19.34 18.99 45.27
C PHE A 339 18.33 20.10 45.02
N GLN A 340 18.37 20.70 43.83
CA GLN A 340 17.42 21.71 43.38
C GLN A 340 16.49 21.12 42.31
N THR A 341 15.19 21.26 42.50
CA THR A 341 14.18 20.90 41.51
C THR A 341 14.28 21.78 40.25
N LEU A 342 13.64 21.40 39.15
CA LEU A 342 13.68 22.21 37.94
C LEU A 342 13.15 23.63 38.18
N VAL A 343 13.73 24.58 37.47
CA VAL A 343 13.22 25.95 37.43
C VAL A 343 11.97 25.99 36.56
N ASP A 344 11.00 26.77 37.02
CA ASP A 344 9.82 27.19 36.27
C ASP A 344 10.22 28.16 35.13
N VAL A 345 9.52 28.09 33.99
CA VAL A 345 9.88 28.81 32.74
C VAL A 345 8.64 29.16 31.92
N ALA A 346 8.50 30.43 31.55
CA ALA A 346 7.40 30.93 30.73
C ALA A 346 7.09 30.11 29.45
N PRO A 347 5.81 29.77 29.19
CA PRO A 347 5.45 28.86 28.12
C PRO A 347 5.80 29.37 26.73
N THR A 348 6.20 28.43 25.87
CA THR A 348 6.60 28.67 24.46
C THR A 348 5.84 27.75 23.52
N VAL A 349 5.73 28.12 22.23
CA VAL A 349 5.12 27.25 21.21
C VAL A 349 6.19 26.33 20.60
N LEU A 350 6.02 25.02 20.75
CA LEU A 350 6.88 24.00 20.15
C LEU A 350 6.51 23.73 18.68
N THR A 351 5.22 23.55 18.39
CA THR A 351 4.75 23.19 17.04
C THR A 351 3.43 23.87 16.67
N THR A 352 3.23 24.01 15.36
CA THR A 352 2.03 24.57 14.74
C THR A 352 1.55 23.65 13.62
N ALA A 353 0.25 23.41 13.56
CA ALA A 353 -0.42 22.79 12.41
C ALA A 353 -1.61 23.69 12.01
N PRO A 354 -1.68 24.22 10.77
CA PRO A 354 -0.68 24.14 9.71
C PRO A 354 0.68 24.69 10.14
N ALA A 355 1.75 24.12 9.60
CA ALA A 355 3.10 24.60 9.87
C ALA A 355 3.34 25.98 9.23
N ALA A 356 4.27 26.76 9.82
CA ALA A 356 4.61 28.08 9.30
C ALA A 356 5.09 28.03 7.83
N ASN A 357 4.40 28.78 6.96
CA ASN A 357 4.54 28.84 5.50
C ASN A 357 4.08 27.57 4.75
N ALA A 358 3.23 26.73 5.36
CA ALA A 358 2.53 25.66 4.63
C ALA A 358 1.66 26.22 3.50
N THR A 359 1.54 25.45 2.42
CA THR A 359 0.71 25.77 1.24
C THR A 359 -0.19 24.58 0.90
N GLY A 360 -1.35 24.83 0.30
CA GLY A 360 -2.31 23.78 0.00
C GLY A 360 -3.08 23.26 1.22
N VAL A 361 -3.19 24.08 2.27
CA VAL A 361 -3.95 23.75 3.49
C VAL A 361 -5.44 23.64 3.15
N ALA A 362 -6.12 22.56 3.53
CA ALA A 362 -7.55 22.41 3.30
C ALA A 362 -8.35 23.47 4.10
N VAL A 363 -9.42 24.04 3.52
CA VAL A 363 -10.22 25.12 4.14
C VAL A 363 -10.94 24.71 5.45
N SER A 364 -11.08 23.41 5.68
CA SER A 364 -11.62 22.79 6.90
C SER A 364 -10.56 22.45 7.96
N SER A 365 -9.30 22.89 7.78
CA SER A 365 -8.20 22.58 8.71
C SER A 365 -8.31 23.38 10.01
N ASN A 366 -8.45 22.67 11.14
CA ASN A 366 -8.26 23.26 12.47
C ASN A 366 -6.83 23.79 12.65
N ILE A 367 -6.69 24.86 13.45
CA ILE A 367 -5.38 25.38 13.87
C ILE A 367 -5.00 24.72 15.20
N VAL A 368 -3.94 23.93 15.21
CA VAL A 368 -3.41 23.26 16.41
C VAL A 368 -2.10 23.91 16.83
N ILE A 369 -2.03 24.33 18.09
CA ILE A 369 -0.84 24.90 18.74
C ILE A 369 -0.40 23.93 19.84
N SER A 370 0.88 23.55 19.87
CA SER A 370 1.46 22.78 20.98
C SER A 370 2.46 23.63 21.75
N PHE A 371 2.33 23.69 23.06
CA PHE A 371 3.18 24.44 23.98
C PHE A 371 4.25 23.55 24.63
N SER A 372 5.24 24.16 25.29
CA SER A 372 6.30 23.45 26.04
C SER A 372 5.79 22.82 27.34
N GLU A 373 4.79 23.41 27.99
CA GLU A 373 4.13 22.92 29.20
C GLU A 373 2.60 23.19 29.16
N PRO A 374 1.80 22.68 30.12
CA PRO A 374 0.38 22.97 30.23
C PRO A 374 0.08 24.47 30.32
N VAL A 375 -0.86 24.97 29.50
CA VAL A 375 -1.27 26.39 29.57
C VAL A 375 -2.76 26.59 29.81
N THR A 376 -3.08 27.67 30.50
CA THR A 376 -4.39 28.32 30.51
C THR A 376 -4.46 29.44 29.48
N THR A 377 -5.66 29.75 29.01
CA THR A 377 -5.90 30.85 28.06
C THR A 377 -6.99 31.78 28.58
N SER A 378 -6.85 33.09 28.36
CA SER A 378 -7.85 34.08 28.76
C SER A 378 -8.17 35.08 27.65
N GLY A 379 -9.47 35.29 27.39
CA GLY A 379 -9.91 36.12 26.26
C GLY A 379 -9.51 35.52 24.89
N PRO A 380 -9.38 36.36 23.83
CA PRO A 380 -8.91 35.91 22.53
C PRO A 380 -7.40 35.66 22.56
N TRP A 381 -7.00 34.43 22.89
CA TRP A 381 -5.59 34.02 22.94
C TRP A 381 -5.00 33.69 21.56
N LEU A 382 -5.86 33.46 20.55
CA LEU A 382 -5.50 33.24 19.16
C LEU A 382 -6.36 34.15 18.27
N ASP A 383 -5.73 34.79 17.29
CA ASP A 383 -6.37 35.57 16.22
C ASP A 383 -5.97 34.99 14.85
N LEU A 384 -6.97 34.69 14.01
CA LEU A 384 -6.80 34.11 12.67
C LEU A 384 -7.32 35.11 11.64
N GLN A 385 -6.43 35.62 10.78
CA GLN A 385 -6.77 36.56 9.72
C GLN A 385 -6.41 35.99 8.34
N CYS A 386 -7.40 35.74 7.48
CA CYS A 386 -7.16 35.38 6.08
C CYS A 386 -7.52 36.57 5.18
N ASN A 387 -6.58 37.00 4.33
CA ASN A 387 -6.74 38.13 3.40
C ASN A 387 -7.20 39.47 4.06
N GLY A 388 -7.01 39.62 5.38
CA GLY A 388 -7.47 40.77 6.17
C GLY A 388 -8.86 40.63 6.81
N PHE A 389 -9.56 39.51 6.61
CA PHE A 389 -10.76 39.15 7.35
C PHE A 389 -10.40 38.30 8.58
N GLY A 390 -10.92 38.67 9.75
CA GLY A 390 -10.69 37.94 11.01
C GLY A 390 -11.77 36.88 11.26
N TYR A 391 -11.34 35.66 11.61
CA TYR A 391 -12.20 34.50 11.82
C TYR A 391 -12.29 34.17 13.32
N LEU A 392 -13.53 34.06 13.82
CA LEU A 392 -13.80 33.60 15.19
C LEU A 392 -13.81 32.07 15.22
N GLY A 393 -13.36 31.47 16.31
CA GLY A 393 -13.31 30.02 16.50
C GLY A 393 -13.65 29.58 17.91
N SER A 394 -13.92 28.28 18.08
CA SER A 394 -13.91 27.64 19.40
C SER A 394 -12.52 27.07 19.67
N SER A 395 -12.04 27.12 20.92
CA SER A 395 -10.73 26.56 21.29
C SER A 395 -10.87 25.49 22.36
N THR A 396 -10.28 24.31 22.12
CA THR A 396 -10.35 23.15 23.01
C THR A 396 -8.95 22.68 23.39
N PRO A 397 -8.64 22.52 24.70
CA PRO A 397 -7.39 21.92 25.15
C PRO A 397 -7.44 20.39 25.07
N SER A 398 -6.27 19.78 24.90
CA SER A 398 -6.06 18.36 25.16
C SER A 398 -6.17 18.03 26.65
N ALA A 399 -6.27 16.74 26.98
CA ALA A 399 -6.08 16.28 28.35
C ALA A 399 -4.64 16.63 28.80
N GLY A 400 -4.51 17.54 29.77
CA GLY A 400 -3.22 18.09 30.22
C GLY A 400 -2.82 19.44 29.60
N GLY A 401 -3.65 20.08 28.78
CA GLY A 401 -3.50 21.52 28.44
C GLY A 401 -2.30 21.93 27.57
N MET A 402 -1.38 21.03 27.23
CA MET A 402 -0.20 21.30 26.39
C MET A 402 -0.54 21.53 24.91
N VAL A 403 -1.67 21.02 24.41
CA VAL A 403 -2.07 21.15 23.00
C VAL A 403 -3.44 21.78 22.92
N TRP A 404 -3.60 22.79 22.08
CA TRP A 404 -4.85 23.53 21.89
C TRP A 404 -5.28 23.49 20.43
N THR A 405 -6.49 22.99 20.18
CA THR A 405 -7.13 22.95 18.87
C THR A 405 -8.14 24.09 18.77
N PHE A 406 -7.93 25.00 17.82
CA PHE A 406 -8.84 26.07 17.44
C PHE A 406 -9.58 25.70 16.15
N ASP A 407 -10.91 25.70 16.24
CA ASP A 407 -11.87 25.31 15.20
C ASP A 407 -12.60 26.57 14.72
N PRO A 408 -12.35 27.07 13.49
CA PRO A 408 -12.98 28.28 12.95
C PRO A 408 -14.49 28.13 12.74
N THR A 409 -15.29 29.00 13.37
CA THR A 409 -16.76 29.01 13.26
C THR A 409 -17.31 29.37 11.87
N ALA A 410 -16.43 29.75 10.94
CA ALA A 410 -16.71 29.89 9.53
C ALA A 410 -15.46 29.44 8.74
N THR A 411 -15.67 28.67 7.68
CA THR A 411 -14.61 28.25 6.76
C THR A 411 -14.05 29.45 5.99
N PRO A 412 -12.73 29.68 5.99
CA PRO A 412 -12.11 30.68 5.12
C PRO A 412 -12.24 30.33 3.64
N LEU A 413 -12.10 31.32 2.76
CA LEU A 413 -12.23 31.08 1.32
C LEU A 413 -11.00 30.34 0.75
N PRO A 414 -11.20 29.44 -0.23
CA PRO A 414 -10.11 28.78 -0.94
C PRO A 414 -9.10 29.78 -1.55
N GLY A 415 -7.84 29.38 -1.56
CA GLY A 415 -6.72 30.17 -2.06
C GLY A 415 -6.29 31.38 -1.21
N GLU A 416 -6.99 31.69 -0.10
CA GLU A 416 -6.56 32.81 0.76
C GLU A 416 -5.22 32.56 1.47
N ALA A 417 -4.47 33.65 1.66
CA ALA A 417 -3.31 33.69 2.53
C ALA A 417 -3.76 34.04 3.95
N CYS A 418 -3.52 33.13 4.89
CA CYS A 418 -3.88 33.24 6.30
C CYS A 418 -2.67 33.60 7.17
N THR A 419 -2.91 34.33 8.25
CA THR A 419 -1.95 34.68 9.30
C THR A 419 -2.59 34.38 10.65
N VAL A 420 -1.89 33.63 11.49
CA VAL A 420 -2.26 33.33 12.88
C VAL A 420 -1.36 34.12 13.81
N THR A 421 -1.96 34.78 14.80
CA THR A 421 -1.26 35.40 15.93
C THR A 421 -1.67 34.70 17.22
N VAL A 422 -0.71 34.08 17.92
CA VAL A 422 -0.89 33.62 19.30
C VAL A 422 -0.51 34.77 20.23
N VAL A 423 -1.47 35.22 21.04
CA VAL A 423 -1.36 36.43 21.86
C VAL A 423 -0.76 36.07 23.22
N ALA A 424 0.50 36.43 23.44
CA ALA A 424 1.30 36.00 24.58
C ALA A 424 0.70 36.39 25.93
N ALA A 425 0.22 37.63 26.06
CA ALA A 425 -0.42 38.13 27.29
C ALA A 425 -1.74 37.42 27.66
N ASN A 426 -2.27 36.58 26.76
CA ASN A 426 -3.52 35.83 26.91
C ASN A 426 -3.26 34.31 27.06
N VAL A 427 -2.00 33.87 27.02
CA VAL A 427 -1.56 32.49 27.30
C VAL A 427 -0.70 32.52 28.56
N THR A 428 -1.16 31.85 29.60
CA THR A 428 -0.49 31.77 30.92
C THR A 428 -0.23 30.33 31.28
N ASP A 429 0.85 30.09 32.02
CA ASP A 429 1.14 28.82 32.68
C ASP A 429 -0.08 28.28 33.49
N LEU A 430 -0.13 26.95 33.67
CA LEU A 430 -1.12 26.20 34.43
C LEU A 430 -0.52 25.35 35.57
N ASP A 431 0.78 25.08 35.57
CA ASP A 431 1.49 24.53 36.74
C ASP A 431 2.37 25.61 37.40
N GLY A 432 3.70 25.53 37.28
CA GLY A 432 4.66 26.61 37.56
C GLY A 432 4.34 27.64 38.66
N ALA A 433 4.58 28.91 38.32
CA ALA A 433 4.34 30.10 39.14
C ALA A 433 3.56 31.20 38.40
N ILE A 434 2.69 30.83 37.45
CA ILE A 434 1.77 31.69 36.70
C ILE A 434 2.45 32.92 36.08
N ASP A 435 3.28 32.69 35.07
CA ASP A 435 3.73 33.72 34.15
C ASP A 435 3.12 33.57 32.73
N PRO A 436 3.13 34.63 31.90
CA PRO A 436 2.61 34.58 30.55
C PRO A 436 3.69 34.23 29.53
N MET A 437 3.30 33.66 28.39
CA MET A 437 4.20 33.46 27.24
C MET A 437 4.93 34.77 26.90
N ALA A 438 6.25 34.70 26.70
CA ALA A 438 7.10 35.89 26.70
C ALA A 438 6.91 36.86 25.50
N ALA A 439 6.44 36.36 24.35
CA ALA A 439 6.21 37.16 23.14
C ALA A 439 5.16 36.51 22.21
N ASN A 440 4.45 37.31 21.42
CA ASN A 440 3.47 36.78 20.46
C ASN A 440 4.17 35.95 19.38
N LEU A 441 3.65 34.75 19.08
CA LEU A 441 3.99 34.04 17.85
C LEU A 441 3.10 34.56 16.72
N VAL A 442 3.70 34.87 15.56
CA VAL A 442 2.98 35.18 14.33
C VAL A 442 3.52 34.28 13.22
N PHE A 443 2.64 33.53 12.55
CA PHE A 443 2.96 32.70 11.39
C PHE A 443 1.85 32.78 10.34
N GLY A 444 2.16 32.43 9.10
CA GLY A 444 1.18 32.38 8.02
C GLY A 444 1.20 31.06 7.26
N PHE A 445 0.16 30.81 6.48
CA PHE A 445 0.02 29.68 5.56
C PHE A 445 -0.89 30.08 4.39
N SER A 446 -0.90 29.32 3.30
CA SER A 446 -1.89 29.49 2.22
C SER A 446 -2.81 28.28 2.13
N LEU A 447 -4.10 28.56 1.93
CA LEU A 447 -5.09 27.53 1.67
C LEU A 447 -4.89 26.91 0.29
N ALA A 448 -5.48 25.73 0.08
CA ALA A 448 -5.65 25.16 -1.26
C ALA A 448 -6.52 26.09 -2.10
N PRO A 449 -6.18 26.33 -3.38
CA PRO A 449 -7.06 27.05 -4.30
C PRO A 449 -8.30 26.20 -4.61
N ASP A 450 -9.40 26.86 -4.99
CA ASP A 450 -10.50 26.17 -5.67
C ASP A 450 -10.01 25.51 -6.96
N LEU A 451 -10.64 24.38 -7.28
CA LEU A 451 -10.53 23.69 -8.56
C LEU A 451 -11.95 23.38 -9.05
N PRO A 452 -12.25 23.47 -10.35
CA PRO A 452 -13.57 23.14 -10.85
C PRO A 452 -13.91 21.66 -10.60
N PRO A 453 -15.18 21.32 -10.30
CA PRO A 453 -15.57 19.96 -9.99
C PRO A 453 -15.30 18.98 -11.13
N THR A 454 -14.96 17.75 -10.77
CA THR A 454 -14.66 16.64 -11.68
C THR A 454 -15.33 15.35 -11.20
N VAL A 455 -15.57 14.39 -12.10
CA VAL A 455 -16.04 13.05 -11.68
C VAL A 455 -14.83 12.21 -11.28
N THR A 456 -14.75 11.83 -10.01
CA THR A 456 -13.69 11.00 -9.45
C THR A 456 -13.91 9.51 -9.69
N SER A 457 -15.18 9.08 -9.76
CA SER A 457 -15.56 7.71 -10.11
C SER A 457 -17.02 7.61 -10.56
N SER A 458 -17.35 6.53 -11.26
CA SER A 458 -18.73 6.15 -11.60
C SER A 458 -18.90 4.64 -11.43
N PHE A 459 -20.15 4.20 -11.31
CA PHE A 459 -20.55 2.83 -11.61
C PHE A 459 -21.76 2.89 -12.55
N PRO A 460 -21.75 2.24 -13.71
CA PRO A 460 -20.63 1.55 -14.35
C PRO A 460 -19.41 2.45 -14.58
N GLN A 461 -18.23 1.87 -14.77
CA GLN A 461 -17.07 2.54 -15.34
C GLN A 461 -17.15 2.54 -16.88
N ASN A 462 -16.31 3.36 -17.51
CA ASN A 462 -16.37 3.52 -18.96
C ASN A 462 -15.75 2.31 -19.69
N LEU A 463 -16.56 1.66 -20.52
CA LEU A 463 -16.37 0.35 -21.18
C LEU A 463 -16.57 -0.87 -20.24
N ASP A 464 -17.29 -0.70 -19.13
CA ASP A 464 -17.84 -1.86 -18.40
C ASP A 464 -18.84 -2.62 -19.29
N VAL A 465 -18.82 -3.95 -19.21
CA VAL A 465 -19.77 -4.82 -19.90
C VAL A 465 -20.54 -5.68 -18.92
N ASN A 466 -21.64 -6.26 -19.38
CA ASN A 466 -22.48 -7.20 -18.65
C ASN A 466 -23.08 -6.65 -17.34
N ILE A 467 -23.39 -5.34 -17.34
CA ILE A 467 -24.15 -4.67 -16.29
C ILE A 467 -25.55 -5.31 -16.21
N ALA A 468 -26.04 -5.58 -15.00
CA ALA A 468 -27.35 -6.20 -14.82
C ALA A 468 -28.48 -5.21 -15.13
N ALA A 469 -29.56 -5.66 -15.77
CA ALA A 469 -30.69 -4.82 -16.19
C ALA A 469 -31.29 -3.93 -15.09
N ALA A 470 -31.34 -4.42 -13.84
CA ALA A 470 -31.86 -3.68 -12.68
C ALA A 470 -30.75 -2.96 -11.87
N SER A 471 -29.71 -2.44 -12.54
CA SER A 471 -28.59 -1.76 -11.88
C SER A 471 -28.84 -0.27 -11.70
N ASN A 472 -28.69 0.22 -10.47
CA ASN A 472 -28.57 1.65 -10.21
C ASN A 472 -27.20 2.15 -10.69
N LEU A 473 -27.18 3.29 -11.39
CA LEU A 473 -25.94 3.95 -11.79
C LEU A 473 -25.50 4.93 -10.68
N THR A 474 -24.21 5.23 -10.58
CA THR A 474 -23.67 6.23 -9.65
C THR A 474 -22.62 7.13 -10.30
N VAL A 475 -22.57 8.38 -9.86
CA VAL A 475 -21.55 9.38 -10.23
C VAL A 475 -21.05 10.02 -8.95
N VAL A 476 -19.73 10.03 -8.76
CA VAL A 476 -19.06 10.63 -7.59
C VAL A 476 -18.19 11.78 -8.06
N PHE A 477 -18.42 12.97 -7.52
CA PHE A 477 -17.64 14.17 -7.82
C PHE A 477 -16.42 14.32 -6.90
N SER A 478 -15.55 15.30 -7.15
CA SER A 478 -14.40 15.65 -6.30
C SER A 478 -14.79 16.48 -5.07
N GLU A 479 -15.82 17.32 -5.19
CA GLU A 479 -16.44 18.12 -4.14
C GLU A 479 -17.98 18.15 -4.29
N PRO A 480 -18.74 18.69 -3.31
CA PRO A 480 -20.18 18.90 -3.45
C PRO A 480 -20.55 19.74 -4.68
N VAL A 481 -21.60 19.34 -5.39
CA VAL A 481 -22.07 20.05 -6.60
C VAL A 481 -23.57 20.39 -6.57
N THR A 482 -23.94 21.34 -7.41
CA THR A 482 -25.32 21.58 -7.84
C THR A 482 -25.50 21.09 -9.27
N LEU A 483 -26.51 20.25 -9.50
CA LEU A 483 -26.87 19.74 -10.83
C LEU A 483 -28.06 20.53 -11.39
N ALA A 484 -27.90 21.13 -12.56
CA ALA A 484 -29.02 21.66 -13.32
C ALA A 484 -29.81 20.54 -14.03
N ALA A 485 -31.02 20.84 -14.51
CA ALA A 485 -31.83 19.88 -15.25
C ALA A 485 -31.11 19.46 -16.55
N GLY A 486 -30.90 18.15 -16.74
CA GLY A 486 -30.12 17.60 -17.85
C GLY A 486 -28.60 17.55 -17.63
N ALA A 487 -28.11 17.81 -16.41
CA ALA A 487 -26.68 17.64 -16.08
C ALA A 487 -26.19 16.19 -16.12
N LEU A 488 -27.13 15.24 -15.97
CA LEU A 488 -26.94 13.81 -16.14
C LEU A 488 -27.98 13.31 -17.13
N THR A 489 -27.60 12.44 -18.06
CA THR A 489 -28.52 11.77 -19.00
C THR A 489 -28.10 10.33 -19.23
N ILE A 490 -29.07 9.43 -19.37
CA ILE A 490 -28.86 8.01 -19.69
C ILE A 490 -29.55 7.73 -21.03
N SER A 491 -28.84 7.15 -22.00
CA SER A 491 -29.38 6.81 -23.31
C SER A 491 -28.82 5.48 -23.79
N CYS A 492 -29.64 4.59 -24.33
CA CYS A 492 -29.23 3.26 -24.76
C CYS A 492 -29.68 2.91 -26.18
N SER A 493 -28.95 1.99 -26.83
CA SER A 493 -29.05 1.71 -28.26
C SER A 493 -30.33 1.00 -28.69
N LEU A 494 -31.04 0.32 -27.77
CA LEU A 494 -32.30 -0.37 -28.07
C LEU A 494 -33.50 0.29 -27.37
N SER A 495 -33.36 0.75 -26.13
CA SER A 495 -34.44 1.36 -25.34
C SER A 495 -34.58 2.88 -25.52
N GLY A 496 -33.52 3.58 -25.96
CA GLY A 496 -33.43 5.04 -26.02
C GLY A 496 -33.16 5.69 -24.65
N ASP A 497 -33.68 6.90 -24.45
CA ASP A 497 -33.42 7.71 -23.26
C ASP A 497 -34.15 7.19 -22.01
N HIS A 498 -33.38 6.89 -20.95
CA HIS A 498 -33.92 6.43 -19.66
C HIS A 498 -34.19 7.59 -18.69
N SER A 499 -35.44 7.71 -18.23
CA SER A 499 -35.79 8.51 -17.06
C SER A 499 -35.42 7.76 -15.76
N TYR A 500 -34.91 8.48 -14.75
CA TYR A 500 -34.44 7.90 -13.49
C TYR A 500 -34.94 8.70 -12.27
N ALA A 501 -35.06 8.04 -11.12
CA ALA A 501 -35.16 8.69 -9.82
C ALA A 501 -33.75 9.05 -9.33
N LEU A 502 -33.52 10.32 -9.01
CA LEU A 502 -32.23 10.80 -8.52
C LEU A 502 -32.22 10.86 -7.00
N SER A 503 -31.24 10.21 -6.38
CA SER A 503 -30.88 10.38 -4.98
C SER A 503 -29.41 10.79 -4.84
N ASN A 504 -29.01 11.31 -3.69
CA ASN A 504 -27.61 11.65 -3.43
C ASN A 504 -27.26 11.54 -1.94
N ASN A 505 -25.97 11.44 -1.66
CA ASN A 505 -25.40 11.61 -0.33
C ASN A 505 -24.42 12.80 -0.34
N ALA A 506 -24.66 13.75 0.56
CA ALA A 506 -23.88 14.98 0.74
C ALA A 506 -23.61 15.81 -0.54
N GLN A 507 -24.41 15.63 -1.61
CA GLN A 507 -24.21 16.26 -2.93
C GLN A 507 -22.86 15.96 -3.61
N ILE A 508 -22.14 14.92 -3.16
CA ILE A 508 -20.89 14.44 -3.79
C ILE A 508 -21.15 13.17 -4.59
N ASN A 509 -21.89 12.22 -4.01
CA ASN A 509 -22.28 10.97 -4.66
C ASN A 509 -23.75 11.03 -5.05
N TYR A 510 -24.03 10.91 -6.34
CA TYR A 510 -25.37 10.83 -6.92
C TYR A 510 -25.65 9.41 -7.39
N THR A 511 -26.82 8.87 -7.04
CA THR A 511 -27.31 7.56 -7.48
C THR A 511 -28.54 7.76 -8.34
N LEU A 512 -28.50 7.20 -9.55
CA LEU A 512 -29.56 7.19 -10.54
C LEU A 512 -30.21 5.81 -10.51
N ASP A 513 -31.49 5.76 -10.15
CA ASP A 513 -32.34 4.57 -10.08
C ASP A 513 -33.26 4.58 -11.32
N PRO A 514 -32.99 3.78 -12.36
CA PRO A 514 -33.75 3.81 -13.62
C PRO A 514 -35.24 3.52 -13.38
N ALA A 515 -36.15 4.32 -13.95
CA ALA A 515 -37.59 4.14 -13.74
C ALA A 515 -38.16 2.87 -14.42
N ILE A 516 -37.36 2.23 -15.27
CA ILE A 516 -37.58 0.94 -15.93
C ILE A 516 -36.20 0.28 -16.03
N ASP A 517 -36.10 -1.02 -15.72
CA ASP A 517 -34.89 -1.84 -15.92
C ASP A 517 -34.42 -1.76 -17.39
N PHE A 518 -33.11 -1.84 -17.62
CA PHE A 518 -32.52 -1.82 -18.96
C PHE A 518 -32.85 -3.08 -19.79
N THR A 519 -32.74 -2.96 -21.11
CA THR A 519 -32.89 -4.09 -22.05
C THR A 519 -31.63 -4.95 -22.02
N LEU A 520 -31.77 -6.28 -21.99
CA LEU A 520 -30.63 -7.19 -22.09
C LEU A 520 -29.94 -7.04 -23.46
N SER A 521 -28.61 -7.12 -23.49
CA SER A 521 -27.79 -7.01 -24.70
C SER A 521 -27.87 -5.65 -25.42
N GLU A 522 -28.03 -4.54 -24.70
CA GLU A 522 -27.94 -3.18 -25.27
C GLU A 522 -26.69 -2.40 -24.79
N ASP A 523 -26.23 -1.48 -25.62
CA ASP A 523 -25.15 -0.53 -25.28
C ASP A 523 -25.77 0.78 -24.77
N CYS A 524 -25.30 1.26 -23.62
CA CYS A 524 -25.77 2.47 -22.96
C CYS A 524 -24.65 3.51 -22.82
N THR A 525 -25.04 4.79 -22.74
CA THR A 525 -24.21 5.88 -22.24
C THR A 525 -24.85 6.54 -21.02
N LEU A 526 -24.01 6.89 -20.05
CA LEU A 526 -24.28 7.84 -18.99
C LEU A 526 -23.40 9.06 -19.25
N ASP A 527 -24.04 10.18 -19.58
CA ASP A 527 -23.38 11.43 -19.93
C ASP A 527 -23.51 12.46 -18.79
N VAL A 528 -22.38 13.03 -18.38
CA VAL A 528 -22.26 14.09 -17.39
C VAL A 528 -21.92 15.39 -18.13
N ILE A 529 -22.85 16.35 -18.13
CA ILE A 529 -22.73 17.59 -18.90
C ILE A 529 -22.09 18.67 -18.01
N GLY A 530 -20.78 18.84 -18.09
CA GLY A 530 -20.03 19.67 -17.13
C GLY A 530 -20.49 21.12 -17.04
N ALA A 531 -20.96 21.71 -18.15
CA ALA A 531 -21.55 23.05 -18.18
C ALA A 531 -22.88 23.19 -17.41
N LEU A 532 -23.43 22.08 -16.89
CA LEU A 532 -24.65 21.99 -16.07
C LEU A 532 -24.36 21.44 -14.65
N VAL A 533 -23.09 21.15 -14.34
CA VAL A 533 -22.58 20.77 -13.02
C VAL A 533 -21.79 21.97 -12.48
N THR A 534 -22.28 22.62 -11.42
CA THR A 534 -21.60 23.76 -10.80
C THR A 534 -21.15 23.45 -9.39
N ASP A 535 -20.01 24.03 -9.00
CA ASP A 535 -19.51 24.02 -7.63
C ASP A 535 -20.55 24.62 -6.64
N LEU A 536 -20.57 24.06 -5.43
CA LEU A 536 -21.42 24.42 -4.29
C LEU A 536 -20.61 24.94 -3.09
N ASP A 537 -19.31 24.65 -3.05
CA ASP A 537 -18.33 25.20 -2.12
C ASP A 537 -17.87 26.59 -2.62
N GLY A 538 -16.70 27.04 -2.12
CA GLY A 538 -15.75 27.86 -2.87
C GLY A 538 -16.26 29.03 -3.72
N VAL A 539 -15.80 29.04 -4.97
CA VAL A 539 -16.02 30.09 -5.98
C VAL A 539 -16.76 29.46 -7.16
N SER A 540 -18.07 29.30 -6.99
CA SER A 540 -19.00 28.67 -7.94
C SER A 540 -18.64 28.87 -9.42
N ASP A 541 -17.96 27.87 -9.96
CA ASP A 541 -17.68 27.67 -11.38
C ASP A 541 -18.32 26.36 -11.87
N ALA A 542 -17.89 25.83 -13.02
CA ALA A 542 -18.53 24.68 -13.66
C ALA A 542 -17.51 23.62 -14.09
N MET A 543 -17.90 22.35 -14.00
CA MET A 543 -17.06 21.21 -14.37
C MET A 543 -16.49 21.37 -15.79
N VAL A 544 -15.17 21.20 -15.91
CA VAL A 544 -14.43 21.49 -17.15
C VAL A 544 -14.59 20.37 -18.17
N GLY A 545 -15.66 20.46 -18.95
CA GLY A 545 -15.98 19.57 -20.06
C GLY A 545 -17.00 18.49 -19.70
N ASN A 546 -17.54 17.83 -20.72
CA ASN A 546 -18.46 16.71 -20.53
C ASN A 546 -17.68 15.40 -20.34
N GLN A 547 -18.25 14.49 -19.56
CA GLN A 547 -17.70 13.16 -19.33
C GLN A 547 -18.73 12.10 -19.70
N GLN A 548 -18.39 11.24 -20.66
CA GLN A 548 -19.23 10.14 -21.12
C GLN A 548 -18.71 8.82 -20.54
N VAL A 549 -19.63 8.02 -20.00
CA VAL A 549 -19.41 6.65 -19.54
C VAL A 549 -20.22 5.73 -20.43
N ARG A 550 -19.55 4.90 -21.23
CA ARG A 550 -20.21 3.86 -22.04
C ARG A 550 -20.23 2.55 -21.28
N PHE A 551 -21.29 1.75 -21.40
CA PHE A 551 -21.36 0.42 -20.80
C PHE A 551 -22.36 -0.47 -21.55
N SER A 552 -22.22 -1.79 -21.47
CA SER A 552 -23.23 -2.72 -22.03
C SER A 552 -24.01 -3.46 -20.94
N ILE A 553 -25.29 -3.71 -21.23
CA ILE A 553 -26.18 -4.52 -20.40
C ILE A 553 -26.02 -5.98 -20.80
N GLY A 554 -25.81 -6.85 -19.83
CA GLY A 554 -25.51 -8.26 -20.10
C GLY A 554 -26.64 -9.00 -20.80
N ALA A 555 -26.28 -9.94 -21.67
CA ALA A 555 -27.16 -11.05 -21.99
C ALA A 555 -27.43 -11.80 -20.67
N GLY A 556 -28.69 -11.83 -20.22
CA GLY A 556 -29.04 -12.53 -18.98
C GLY A 556 -28.66 -14.01 -19.07
N LEU A 557 -28.18 -14.62 -17.99
CA LEU A 557 -27.52 -15.95 -17.97
C LEU A 557 -28.20 -17.07 -18.79
N ALA A 558 -29.52 -17.05 -18.91
CA ALA A 558 -30.25 -17.97 -19.78
C ALA A 558 -29.88 -17.81 -21.27
N ALA A 559 -29.86 -16.57 -21.77
CA ALA A 559 -29.55 -16.23 -23.16
C ALA A 559 -28.11 -16.59 -23.56
N TYR A 560 -27.16 -16.56 -22.62
CA TYR A 560 -25.79 -17.04 -22.85
C TYR A 560 -25.77 -18.55 -23.18
N TYR A 561 -26.72 -19.33 -22.67
CA TYR A 561 -26.84 -20.77 -22.90
C TYR A 561 -28.03 -21.18 -23.80
N ASP A 562 -28.70 -20.24 -24.49
CA ASP A 562 -29.86 -20.54 -25.34
C ASP A 562 -29.56 -21.55 -26.47
N ARG A 563 -28.29 -21.64 -26.90
CA ARG A 563 -27.82 -22.60 -27.94
C ARG A 563 -27.45 -24.00 -27.41
N VAL A 564 -27.54 -24.24 -26.09
CA VAL A 564 -27.07 -25.49 -25.47
C VAL A 564 -28.14 -26.60 -25.53
N ASP A 565 -27.95 -27.60 -26.40
CA ASP A 565 -28.80 -28.79 -26.41
C ASP A 565 -28.38 -29.82 -25.35
N SER A 566 -29.09 -29.81 -24.24
CA SER A 566 -28.95 -30.80 -23.16
C SER A 566 -29.64 -32.16 -23.43
N SER A 567 -30.16 -32.43 -24.64
CA SER A 567 -30.87 -33.68 -24.97
C SER A 567 -30.03 -34.96 -24.82
N SER A 568 -28.71 -34.86 -24.99
CA SER A 568 -27.76 -35.97 -24.88
C SER A 568 -26.38 -35.46 -24.48
N CYS A 569 -25.52 -36.31 -23.89
CA CYS A 569 -24.14 -35.94 -23.53
C CYS A 569 -23.35 -35.35 -24.72
N ARG A 570 -23.57 -35.88 -25.94
CA ARG A 570 -22.82 -35.46 -27.13
C ARG A 570 -23.30 -34.12 -27.69
N ALA A 571 -24.62 -33.93 -27.75
CA ALA A 571 -25.18 -32.63 -28.10
C ALA A 571 -24.79 -31.58 -27.06
N LEU A 572 -24.82 -31.93 -25.77
CA LEU A 572 -24.42 -31.05 -24.66
C LEU A 572 -22.93 -30.69 -24.75
N ARG A 573 -22.04 -31.64 -25.08
CA ARG A 573 -20.61 -31.37 -25.24
C ARG A 573 -20.33 -30.49 -26.46
N ALA A 574 -20.92 -30.81 -27.60
CA ALA A 574 -20.72 -30.05 -28.84
C ALA A 574 -21.28 -28.62 -28.73
N THR A 575 -22.51 -28.47 -28.26
CA THR A 575 -23.13 -27.14 -28.13
C THR A 575 -22.52 -26.33 -27.00
N LEU A 576 -22.04 -26.95 -25.89
CA LEU A 576 -21.25 -26.21 -24.90
C LEU A 576 -19.88 -25.80 -25.44
N HIS A 577 -19.21 -26.62 -26.25
CA HIS A 577 -17.98 -26.22 -26.92
C HIS A 577 -18.25 -24.99 -27.80
N GLY A 578 -19.19 -25.03 -28.75
CA GLY A 578 -19.55 -23.88 -29.59
C GLY A 578 -20.14 -22.64 -28.87
N VAL A 579 -20.45 -22.73 -27.57
CA VAL A 579 -20.84 -21.57 -26.72
C VAL A 579 -19.65 -20.98 -25.94
N ILE A 580 -18.67 -21.80 -25.55
CA ILE A 580 -17.52 -21.34 -24.75
C ILE A 580 -16.20 -21.31 -25.52
N ASP A 581 -16.15 -21.85 -26.74
CA ASP A 581 -15.02 -21.79 -27.66
C ASP A 581 -14.73 -20.36 -28.12
N ASP A 582 -13.45 -20.12 -28.42
CA ASP A 582 -12.81 -18.81 -28.41
C ASP A 582 -12.97 -18.04 -27.09
N HIS A 583 -12.05 -17.11 -26.85
CA HIS A 583 -12.13 -16.15 -25.75
C HIS A 583 -11.21 -14.98 -26.05
N THR A 584 -11.46 -13.81 -25.45
CA THR A 584 -10.57 -12.66 -25.59
C THR A 584 -9.22 -12.97 -24.90
N ALA A 585 -8.22 -13.30 -25.71
CA ALA A 585 -6.89 -13.69 -25.24
C ALA A 585 -6.06 -12.46 -24.82
N TYR A 586 -5.96 -12.20 -23.52
CA TYR A 586 -5.20 -11.08 -22.98
C TYR A 586 -3.72 -11.37 -22.84
N PHE A 587 -2.87 -10.37 -23.06
CA PHE A 587 -1.43 -10.52 -22.87
C PHE A 587 -1.10 -10.95 -21.43
N TYR A 588 -0.15 -11.88 -21.30
CA TYR A 588 0.15 -12.51 -20.02
C TYR A 588 0.68 -11.49 -19.00
N SER A 589 1.62 -10.62 -19.35
CA SER A 589 2.17 -9.62 -18.40
C SER A 589 2.23 -8.18 -18.95
N ASN A 590 1.84 -7.96 -20.21
CA ASN A 590 2.01 -6.68 -20.92
C ASN A 590 0.65 -6.01 -21.20
N GLY A 591 0.63 -4.68 -21.35
CA GLY A 591 -0.60 -3.92 -21.59
C GLY A 591 -1.49 -3.80 -20.35
N SER A 592 -2.70 -3.24 -20.54
CA SER A 592 -3.75 -3.19 -19.52
C SER A 592 -5.12 -3.07 -20.21
N PRO A 593 -6.14 -3.87 -19.83
CA PRO A 593 -6.06 -5.02 -18.93
C PRO A 593 -5.15 -6.13 -19.49
N ASN A 594 -4.72 -7.02 -18.61
CA ASN A 594 -3.82 -8.14 -18.89
C ASN A 594 -4.16 -9.31 -17.95
N THR A 595 -3.59 -10.50 -18.16
CA THR A 595 -3.93 -11.69 -17.35
C THR A 595 -3.69 -11.53 -15.84
N TRP A 596 -2.75 -10.67 -15.40
CA TRP A 596 -2.64 -10.33 -13.97
C TRP A 596 -3.82 -9.48 -13.49
N ALA A 597 -4.20 -8.44 -14.23
CA ALA A 597 -5.27 -7.52 -13.83
C ALA A 597 -6.61 -8.27 -13.67
N ILE A 598 -6.91 -9.22 -14.55
CA ILE A 598 -8.11 -10.06 -14.47
C ILE A 598 -8.09 -10.90 -13.20
N LEU A 599 -6.99 -11.61 -12.92
CA LEU A 599 -6.86 -12.46 -11.72
C LEU A 599 -6.82 -11.65 -10.42
N GLU A 600 -6.22 -10.46 -10.43
CA GLU A 600 -6.23 -9.53 -9.29
C GLU A 600 -7.66 -9.00 -8.96
N ILE A 601 -8.64 -9.13 -9.88
CA ILE A 601 -10.07 -8.86 -9.62
C ILE A 601 -10.82 -10.17 -9.31
N ALA A 602 -10.57 -11.24 -10.07
CA ALA A 602 -11.29 -12.51 -9.98
C ALA A 602 -10.97 -13.30 -8.69
N ASP A 603 -9.71 -13.26 -8.23
CA ASP A 603 -9.23 -13.89 -6.99
C ASP A 603 -9.12 -12.87 -5.83
N GLN A 604 -9.87 -11.76 -5.89
CA GLN A 604 -9.85 -10.70 -4.88
C GLN A 604 -10.24 -11.22 -3.48
N ASP A 605 -9.55 -10.73 -2.43
CA ASP A 605 -9.91 -11.04 -1.05
C ASP A 605 -11.31 -10.46 -0.71
N PRO A 606 -12.28 -11.28 -0.29
CA PRO A 606 -13.64 -10.83 0.00
C PRO A 606 -13.75 -9.90 1.23
N LEU A 607 -12.67 -9.73 2.00
CA LEU A 607 -12.60 -8.79 3.13
C LEU A 607 -11.73 -7.56 2.86
N ASP A 608 -10.95 -7.53 1.77
CA ASP A 608 -10.08 -6.40 1.40
C ASP A 608 -9.86 -6.31 -0.12
N SER A 609 -10.54 -5.37 -0.78
CA SER A 609 -10.45 -5.18 -2.23
C SER A 609 -9.09 -4.69 -2.75
N SER A 610 -8.16 -4.28 -1.86
CA SER A 610 -6.77 -4.01 -2.23
C SER A 610 -5.91 -5.27 -2.35
N ARG A 611 -6.47 -6.45 -2.04
CA ARG A 611 -5.75 -7.71 -1.88
C ARG A 611 -6.32 -8.86 -2.72
N VAL A 612 -5.54 -9.92 -2.81
CA VAL A 612 -5.82 -11.16 -3.55
C VAL A 612 -5.70 -12.33 -2.58
N LEU A 613 -6.65 -13.25 -2.61
CA LEU A 613 -6.65 -14.46 -1.79
C LEU A 613 -6.16 -15.65 -2.61
N ASP A 614 -5.04 -16.24 -2.23
CA ASP A 614 -4.40 -17.31 -3.00
C ASP A 614 -5.12 -18.67 -2.89
N ILE A 615 -5.06 -19.47 -3.95
CA ILE A 615 -5.78 -20.74 -4.07
C ILE A 615 -5.27 -21.84 -3.13
N TYR A 616 -3.99 -21.85 -2.72
CA TYR A 616 -3.42 -23.00 -2.02
C TYR A 616 -3.02 -22.73 -0.57
N GLN A 617 -2.44 -21.57 -0.26
CA GLN A 617 -2.08 -21.22 1.11
C GLN A 617 -3.26 -20.57 1.86
N ASN A 618 -4.33 -20.17 1.16
CA ASN A 618 -5.45 -19.38 1.70
C ASN A 618 -4.97 -18.06 2.34
N CYS A 619 -3.90 -17.49 1.77
CA CYS A 619 -3.24 -16.27 2.22
C CYS A 619 -3.71 -15.04 1.43
N SER A 620 -3.84 -13.92 2.13
CA SER A 620 -4.15 -12.61 1.53
C SER A 620 -2.87 -11.83 1.19
N TYR A 621 -2.68 -11.43 -0.07
CA TYR A 621 -1.53 -10.73 -0.64
C TYR A 621 -1.88 -9.36 -1.24
N ALA A 622 -0.96 -8.38 -1.23
CA ALA A 622 -1.22 -7.04 -1.75
C ALA A 622 -1.09 -6.98 -3.28
N LYS A 623 -2.08 -6.40 -3.98
CA LYS A 623 -2.04 -6.24 -5.45
C LYS A 623 -0.79 -5.47 -5.90
N VAL A 624 -0.31 -5.81 -7.11
CA VAL A 624 0.86 -5.29 -7.84
C VAL A 624 2.24 -5.28 -7.16
N ALA A 625 2.35 -5.22 -5.82
CA ALA A 625 3.63 -5.27 -5.10
C ALA A 625 4.15 -6.72 -4.96
N ASP A 626 3.25 -7.64 -4.59
CA ASP A 626 3.62 -8.95 -4.03
C ASP A 626 3.80 -10.06 -5.09
N ARG A 627 3.83 -9.73 -6.39
CA ARG A 627 3.83 -10.73 -7.48
C ARG A 627 5.22 -11.15 -7.99
N VAL A 628 5.32 -12.40 -8.44
CA VAL A 628 6.52 -12.96 -9.09
C VAL A 628 6.91 -12.12 -10.32
N GLY A 629 8.17 -11.69 -10.37
CA GLY A 629 8.70 -10.81 -11.42
C GLY A 629 8.44 -9.31 -11.21
N GLY A 630 7.70 -8.90 -10.18
CA GLY A 630 7.47 -7.49 -9.85
C GLY A 630 8.70 -6.77 -9.27
N ALA A 631 8.90 -5.50 -9.66
CA ALA A 631 10.01 -4.66 -9.19
C ALA A 631 9.73 -4.06 -7.79
N GLY A 632 9.72 -4.92 -6.77
CA GLY A 632 9.46 -4.57 -5.37
C GLY A 632 10.15 -5.50 -4.38
N ALA A 633 10.06 -5.19 -3.09
CA ALA A 633 10.49 -6.06 -2.00
C ALA A 633 9.62 -7.34 -1.91
N GLY A 634 10.00 -8.31 -1.08
CA GLY A 634 9.24 -9.55 -0.93
C GLY A 634 7.91 -9.34 -0.19
N ALA A 635 6.91 -10.16 -0.54
CA ALA A 635 5.56 -10.05 -0.03
C ALA A 635 5.45 -10.30 1.47
N THR A 636 4.31 -9.89 2.03
CA THR A 636 3.92 -10.16 3.41
C THR A 636 2.50 -10.71 3.46
N CYS A 637 2.39 -11.99 3.85
CA CYS A 637 1.11 -12.62 4.16
C CYS A 637 0.51 -12.01 5.44
N VAL A 638 -0.69 -11.44 5.37
CA VAL A 638 -1.29 -10.65 6.49
C VAL A 638 -2.25 -11.44 7.38
N ASN A 639 -2.75 -12.59 6.94
CA ASN A 639 -3.71 -13.41 7.70
C ASN A 639 -3.09 -14.62 8.43
N THR A 640 -1.77 -14.82 8.30
CA THR A 640 -1.02 -15.87 9.04
C THR A 640 -0.63 -15.46 10.46
N THR A 641 -0.62 -16.40 11.40
CA THR A 641 -0.04 -16.25 12.75
C THR A 641 1.49 -16.13 12.78
N THR A 642 2.16 -16.34 11.64
CA THR A 642 3.61 -16.20 11.48
C THR A 642 3.90 -15.46 10.17
N THR A 643 4.30 -14.20 10.26
CA THR A 643 4.59 -13.33 9.11
C THR A 643 5.71 -13.91 8.25
N ARG A 644 5.37 -14.57 7.15
CA ARG A 644 6.35 -15.01 6.14
C ARG A 644 6.71 -13.82 5.26
N THR A 645 7.92 -13.29 5.45
CA THR A 645 8.49 -12.19 4.65
C THR A 645 9.39 -12.75 3.54
N GLY A 646 9.19 -12.32 2.30
CA GLY A 646 10.13 -12.64 1.20
C GLY A 646 9.55 -13.44 0.03
N VAL A 647 8.41 -14.11 0.26
CA VAL A 647 7.67 -14.92 -0.73
C VAL A 647 6.91 -14.00 -1.71
N ARG A 648 6.22 -14.56 -2.71
CA ARG A 648 5.40 -13.82 -3.69
C ARG A 648 4.23 -14.66 -4.21
N TYR A 649 3.16 -14.02 -4.67
CA TYR A 649 2.13 -14.72 -5.45
C TYR A 649 2.54 -14.86 -6.93
N ASN A 650 2.38 -16.07 -7.44
CA ASN A 650 2.50 -16.48 -8.84
C ASN A 650 1.10 -16.74 -9.44
N ARG A 651 1.06 -17.18 -10.70
CA ARG A 651 -0.14 -17.75 -11.33
C ARG A 651 -0.03 -19.26 -11.38
N GLU A 652 -0.88 -19.94 -10.64
CA GLU A 652 -1.13 -21.36 -10.84
C GLU A 652 -1.92 -21.56 -12.14
N HIS A 653 -1.58 -22.61 -12.87
CA HIS A 653 -2.41 -23.13 -13.96
C HIS A 653 -3.03 -24.42 -13.45
N SER A 654 -4.35 -24.52 -13.37
CA SER A 654 -4.99 -25.75 -12.87
C SER A 654 -4.59 -26.96 -13.72
N TRP A 655 -4.39 -26.78 -15.02
CA TRP A 655 -3.74 -27.78 -15.87
C TRP A 655 -2.20 -27.63 -15.93
N PRO A 656 -1.40 -28.72 -15.92
CA PRO A 656 0.06 -28.64 -15.92
C PRO A 656 0.72 -28.04 -17.18
N ASN A 657 1.20 -26.79 -17.09
CA ASN A 657 1.89 -26.06 -18.17
C ASN A 657 3.09 -26.84 -18.77
N SER A 658 3.86 -27.57 -17.96
CA SER A 658 5.01 -28.37 -18.43
C SER A 658 4.61 -29.73 -19.06
N HIS A 659 3.32 -29.97 -19.31
CA HIS A 659 2.79 -31.19 -19.93
C HIS A 659 2.05 -30.93 -21.26
N GLY A 660 2.45 -29.87 -21.98
CA GLY A 660 2.10 -29.75 -23.40
C GLY A 660 2.42 -28.43 -24.12
N PHE A 661 2.76 -27.33 -23.42
CA PHE A 661 2.67 -25.99 -24.03
C PHE A 661 3.94 -25.12 -23.93
N GLY A 662 4.99 -25.64 -23.28
CA GLY A 662 6.25 -24.91 -23.11
C GLY A 662 6.89 -24.50 -24.44
N GLY A 663 7.01 -23.20 -24.70
CA GLY A 663 7.78 -22.67 -25.85
C GLY A 663 7.23 -21.43 -26.54
N VAL A 664 5.97 -21.05 -26.29
CA VAL A 664 5.40 -19.80 -26.84
C VAL A 664 5.49 -18.69 -25.80
N GLN A 665 6.56 -17.88 -25.87
CA GLN A 665 6.70 -16.66 -25.08
C GLN A 665 5.70 -15.58 -25.54
N GLU A 666 5.55 -14.51 -24.76
CA GLU A 666 4.79 -13.28 -25.07
C GLU A 666 5.20 -12.57 -26.38
N THR A 667 6.21 -13.10 -27.09
CA THR A 667 6.79 -12.60 -28.34
C THR A 667 6.40 -13.44 -29.57
N GLY A 668 5.66 -14.55 -29.38
CA GLY A 668 5.11 -15.37 -30.45
C GLY A 668 3.89 -14.73 -31.09
N VAL A 669 4.11 -13.78 -31.99
CA VAL A 669 3.05 -13.07 -32.74
C VAL A 669 2.28 -14.04 -33.64
N PHE A 670 1.14 -14.53 -33.14
CA PHE A 670 0.08 -15.12 -33.97
C PHE A 670 -0.53 -14.05 -34.90
N PRO A 671 -1.32 -14.44 -35.92
CA PRO A 671 -2.10 -13.48 -36.70
C PRO A 671 -2.82 -12.45 -35.80
N ASN A 672 -2.87 -11.21 -36.28
CA ASN A 672 -3.44 -10.06 -35.55
C ASN A 672 -2.72 -9.66 -34.24
N ASN A 673 -1.53 -10.21 -33.94
CA ASN A 673 -0.72 -9.87 -32.75
C ASN A 673 -1.44 -10.19 -31.43
N LEU A 674 -2.09 -11.35 -31.39
CA LEU A 674 -2.73 -11.91 -30.19
C LEU A 674 -1.81 -12.93 -29.49
N PRO A 675 -1.94 -13.13 -28.17
CA PRO A 675 -1.18 -14.10 -27.40
C PRO A 675 -1.78 -15.52 -27.51
N ASN A 676 -1.09 -16.51 -26.94
CA ASN A 676 -1.54 -17.90 -26.92
C ASN A 676 -2.82 -18.08 -26.06
N ALA A 677 -3.95 -18.43 -26.67
CA ALA A 677 -5.25 -18.54 -26.01
C ALA A 677 -5.23 -19.50 -24.78
N PRO A 678 -4.86 -20.79 -24.90
CA PRO A 678 -4.61 -21.72 -23.78
C PRO A 678 -3.61 -21.26 -22.69
N TYR A 679 -2.89 -20.16 -22.86
CA TYR A 679 -1.96 -19.59 -21.88
C TYR A 679 -2.56 -18.38 -21.11
N THR A 680 -3.76 -17.95 -21.47
CA THR A 680 -4.32 -16.64 -21.10
C THR A 680 -5.79 -16.65 -20.68
N ASP A 681 -6.50 -17.76 -20.88
CA ASP A 681 -7.80 -18.03 -20.26
C ASP A 681 -7.64 -18.11 -18.73
N THR A 682 -8.49 -17.38 -18.00
CA THR A 682 -8.42 -17.26 -16.53
C THR A 682 -9.39 -18.15 -15.79
N HIS A 683 -10.23 -18.94 -16.47
CA HIS A 683 -11.02 -20.01 -15.83
C HIS A 683 -10.15 -21.14 -15.27
N MET A 684 -8.95 -21.35 -15.82
CA MET A 684 -7.96 -22.30 -15.29
C MET A 684 -6.75 -21.66 -14.62
N LEU A 685 -6.56 -20.33 -14.72
CA LEU A 685 -5.49 -19.65 -13.99
C LEU A 685 -6.00 -19.15 -12.64
N PHE A 686 -5.16 -19.20 -11.61
CA PHE A 686 -5.47 -18.71 -10.26
C PHE A 686 -4.25 -18.03 -9.63
N ALA A 687 -4.46 -17.02 -8.79
CA ALA A 687 -3.43 -16.52 -7.89
C ALA A 687 -3.03 -17.59 -6.85
N SER A 688 -1.74 -17.83 -6.68
CA SER A 688 -1.18 -18.86 -5.78
C SER A 688 0.11 -18.35 -5.16
N ASP A 689 0.44 -18.73 -3.93
CA ASP A 689 1.82 -18.57 -3.44
C ASP A 689 2.82 -19.31 -4.35
N GLU A 690 4.01 -18.75 -4.59
CA GLU A 690 5.04 -19.33 -5.47
C GLU A 690 5.59 -20.67 -4.99
N HIS A 691 5.57 -20.93 -3.67
CA HIS A 691 6.05 -22.19 -3.10
C HIS A 691 5.03 -23.32 -3.28
N TRP A 692 3.75 -23.09 -2.97
CA TRP A 692 2.67 -24.06 -3.21
C TRP A 692 2.50 -24.35 -4.72
N ASN A 693 2.66 -23.32 -5.56
CA ASN A 693 2.71 -23.45 -7.02
C ASN A 693 3.86 -24.39 -7.47
N SER A 694 5.06 -24.25 -6.88
CA SER A 694 6.20 -25.16 -7.11
C SER A 694 5.94 -26.59 -6.60
N ASP A 695 5.37 -26.73 -5.39
CA ASP A 695 5.17 -28.03 -4.74
C ASP A 695 3.95 -28.79 -5.29
N ARG A 696 3.01 -28.11 -5.95
CA ARG A 696 2.17 -28.71 -7.00
C ARG A 696 3.04 -29.03 -8.22
N GLY A 697 3.62 -28.01 -8.85
CA GLY A 697 4.43 -28.08 -10.05
C GLY A 697 3.63 -28.52 -11.27
N ASN A 698 3.64 -29.82 -11.57
CA ASN A 698 2.91 -30.40 -12.71
C ASN A 698 2.07 -31.63 -12.37
N LYS A 699 1.93 -31.94 -11.07
CA LYS A 699 1.22 -33.14 -10.61
C LYS A 699 -0.24 -33.09 -11.09
N PRO A 700 -0.80 -34.18 -11.65
CA PRO A 700 -2.23 -34.25 -11.90
C PRO A 700 -2.99 -34.15 -10.57
N TYR A 701 -4.14 -33.48 -10.62
CA TYR A 701 -5.05 -33.47 -9.49
C TYR A 701 -5.65 -34.85 -9.29
N ALA A 702 -5.56 -35.33 -8.05
CA ALA A 702 -6.01 -36.64 -7.60
C ALA A 702 -6.02 -36.70 -6.07
N ASN A 703 -6.80 -37.61 -5.49
CA ASN A 703 -6.79 -37.87 -4.05
C ASN A 703 -5.43 -38.45 -3.61
N CYS A 704 -4.96 -38.03 -2.44
CA CYS A 704 -3.68 -38.41 -1.85
C CYS A 704 -3.89 -39.19 -0.53
N PRO A 705 -4.31 -40.47 -0.59
CA PRO A 705 -4.57 -41.25 0.62
C PRO A 705 -3.29 -41.52 1.43
N GLN A 706 -3.39 -41.44 2.76
CA GLN A 706 -2.27 -41.64 3.71
C GLN A 706 -1.42 -42.90 3.45
N ALA A 707 -2.03 -43.99 2.96
CA ALA A 707 -1.34 -45.24 2.62
C ALA A 707 -0.30 -45.10 1.49
N SER A 708 -0.35 -43.99 0.74
CA SER A 708 0.54 -43.65 -0.38
C SER A 708 1.61 -42.61 -0.03
N GLY A 709 1.84 -42.37 1.27
CA GLY A 709 2.97 -41.55 1.76
C GLY A 709 2.85 -40.06 1.44
N CYS A 710 1.66 -39.50 1.59
CA CYS A 710 1.39 -38.10 1.28
C CYS A 710 1.93 -37.13 2.34
N THR A 711 2.47 -36.01 1.87
CA THR A 711 2.98 -34.88 2.65
C THR A 711 1.90 -33.79 2.70
N ALA A 712 1.76 -33.13 3.85
CA ALA A 712 0.90 -31.94 3.99
C ALA A 712 1.61 -30.70 3.44
N ASP A 713 0.87 -29.80 2.80
CA ASP A 713 1.35 -28.47 2.39
C ASP A 713 0.40 -27.40 2.97
N GLU A 714 0.89 -26.66 3.96
CA GLU A 714 0.10 -26.06 5.05
C GLU A 714 -0.77 -24.84 4.66
N THR A 715 -2.08 -25.01 4.67
CA THR A 715 -3.06 -23.91 4.54
C THR A 715 -3.13 -23.01 5.78
N THR A 716 -3.47 -21.74 5.56
CA THR A 716 -3.81 -20.75 6.58
C THR A 716 -5.29 -20.81 6.93
N ALA A 717 -5.63 -20.63 8.21
CA ALA A 717 -7.02 -20.48 8.66
C ALA A 717 -7.54 -19.06 8.35
N TYR A 718 -8.34 -18.91 7.31
CA TYR A 718 -8.93 -17.62 6.89
C TYR A 718 -10.33 -17.81 6.33
N THR A 719 -11.21 -16.81 6.52
CA THR A 719 -12.66 -16.83 6.18
C THR A 719 -13.46 -18.07 6.65
N GLY A 720 -12.93 -18.84 7.60
CA GLY A 720 -13.52 -20.09 8.11
C GLY A 720 -12.99 -21.37 7.43
N GLN A 721 -12.06 -21.24 6.49
CA GLN A 721 -11.45 -22.33 5.72
C GLN A 721 -9.95 -22.46 6.01
N GLY A 722 -9.39 -23.65 5.74
CA GLY A 722 -7.96 -23.93 5.90
C GLY A 722 -7.46 -24.02 7.35
N GLY A 723 -6.16 -24.27 7.52
CA GLY A 723 -5.53 -24.53 8.80
C GLY A 723 -5.89 -25.88 9.41
N GLY A 724 -5.64 -26.04 10.71
CA GLY A 724 -5.90 -27.28 11.45
C GLY A 724 -4.66 -28.17 11.66
N PRO A 725 -4.84 -29.47 11.90
CA PRO A 725 -3.74 -30.39 12.17
C PRO A 725 -3.16 -31.04 10.90
N VAL A 726 -1.83 -31.08 10.81
CA VAL A 726 -1.04 -31.71 9.73
C VAL A 726 -1.08 -33.26 9.68
N SER A 727 -2.20 -33.86 10.11
CA SER A 727 -2.44 -35.30 10.11
C SER A 727 -3.53 -35.65 9.10
N TYR A 728 -3.22 -36.53 8.13
CA TYR A 728 -4.21 -36.91 7.12
C TYR A 728 -5.39 -37.71 7.72
N PRO A 729 -6.66 -37.43 7.33
CA PRO A 729 -7.09 -36.27 6.53
C PRO A 729 -7.21 -35.00 7.40
N GLY A 730 -6.83 -33.86 6.83
CA GLY A 730 -6.93 -32.53 7.45
C GLY A 730 -6.97 -31.44 6.37
N HIS A 731 -7.39 -30.22 6.73
CA HIS A 731 -7.78 -29.16 5.78
C HIS A 731 -6.60 -28.41 5.12
N HIS A 732 -5.51 -29.12 4.84
CA HIS A 732 -4.34 -28.66 4.07
C HIS A 732 -4.36 -29.27 2.67
N ASN A 733 -3.44 -28.84 1.80
CA ASN A 733 -3.19 -29.55 0.55
C ASN A 733 -2.34 -30.81 0.84
N TRP A 734 -2.44 -31.83 0.00
CA TRP A 734 -1.72 -33.10 0.17
C TRP A 734 -1.08 -33.56 -1.13
N PHE A 735 0.22 -33.82 -1.12
CA PHE A 735 0.94 -34.26 -2.32
C PHE A 735 1.75 -35.54 -2.08
N SER A 736 1.90 -36.34 -3.14
CA SER A 736 2.77 -37.52 -3.14
C SER A 736 3.60 -37.58 -4.40
N ALA A 737 4.92 -37.55 -4.22
CA ALA A 737 5.90 -37.82 -5.28
C ALA A 737 5.94 -39.31 -5.70
N ALA A 738 5.26 -40.20 -4.96
CA ALA A 738 5.17 -41.62 -5.29
C ALA A 738 3.94 -41.96 -6.15
N LEU A 739 2.85 -41.19 -6.03
CA LEU A 739 1.69 -41.26 -6.94
C LEU A 739 1.82 -40.32 -8.15
N ASP A 740 2.65 -39.28 -8.01
CA ASP A 740 2.61 -38.05 -8.81
C ASP A 740 1.21 -37.43 -8.74
N SER A 741 0.88 -36.79 -7.61
CA SER A 741 -0.46 -36.28 -7.31
C SER A 741 -0.45 -35.10 -6.35
N PHE A 742 -1.44 -34.21 -6.53
CA PHE A 742 -1.75 -33.10 -5.64
C PHE A 742 -3.25 -33.07 -5.37
N GLU A 743 -3.63 -33.07 -4.10
CA GLU A 743 -5.00 -32.90 -3.59
C GLU A 743 -5.06 -31.50 -2.97
N PRO A 744 -5.81 -30.53 -3.54
CA PRO A 744 -5.99 -29.23 -2.90
C PRO A 744 -6.84 -29.39 -1.64
N PHE A 745 -6.77 -28.42 -0.73
CA PHE A 745 -7.58 -28.48 0.49
C PHE A 745 -9.09 -28.40 0.21
N ASP A 746 -9.91 -28.88 1.15
CA ASP A 746 -11.31 -29.27 0.89
C ASP A 746 -12.16 -28.19 0.20
N ALA A 747 -12.02 -26.92 0.59
CA ALA A 747 -12.81 -25.79 0.08
C ALA A 747 -12.29 -25.18 -1.24
N ARG A 748 -11.43 -25.92 -1.96
CA ARG A 748 -10.94 -25.60 -3.31
C ARG A 748 -11.01 -26.81 -4.25
N LYS A 749 -11.57 -27.93 -3.79
CA LYS A 749 -11.67 -29.17 -4.56
C LYS A 749 -12.69 -29.01 -5.69
N GLY A 750 -13.78 -28.31 -5.45
CA GLY A 750 -14.80 -27.93 -6.42
C GLY A 750 -14.27 -26.96 -7.46
N ASP A 751 -13.71 -25.81 -7.04
CA ASP A 751 -13.08 -24.79 -7.89
C ASP A 751 -12.13 -25.44 -8.92
N VAL A 752 -11.21 -26.27 -8.42
CA VAL A 752 -10.21 -26.98 -9.23
C VAL A 752 -10.85 -28.02 -10.16
N ALA A 753 -11.83 -28.79 -9.67
CA ALA A 753 -12.52 -29.78 -10.48
C ALA A 753 -13.32 -29.15 -11.63
N ARG A 754 -14.05 -28.07 -11.35
CA ARG A 754 -14.79 -27.30 -12.35
C ARG A 754 -13.86 -26.63 -13.36
N ALA A 755 -12.70 -26.14 -12.94
CA ALA A 755 -11.68 -25.62 -13.87
C ALA A 755 -11.11 -26.72 -14.79
N GLN A 756 -10.80 -27.90 -14.27
CA GLN A 756 -10.30 -29.03 -15.08
C GLN A 756 -11.34 -29.58 -16.06
N MET A 757 -12.60 -29.70 -15.63
CA MET A 757 -13.69 -30.16 -16.49
C MET A 757 -14.07 -29.12 -17.55
N TYR A 758 -14.09 -27.83 -17.20
CA TYR A 758 -14.22 -26.74 -18.18
C TYR A 758 -13.14 -26.82 -19.26
N MET A 759 -11.87 -26.95 -18.87
CA MET A 759 -10.75 -27.07 -19.81
C MET A 759 -10.93 -28.25 -20.78
N ALA A 760 -11.51 -29.35 -20.31
CA ALA A 760 -11.79 -30.53 -21.10
C ALA A 760 -13.07 -30.45 -21.95
N VAL A 761 -13.84 -29.36 -21.90
CA VAL A 761 -14.94 -29.05 -22.85
C VAL A 761 -14.52 -27.91 -23.77
N ARG A 762 -13.93 -26.85 -23.22
CA ARG A 762 -13.42 -25.70 -23.96
C ARG A 762 -12.41 -26.12 -25.03
N TYR A 763 -11.48 -27.01 -24.70
CA TYR A 763 -10.42 -27.43 -25.62
C TYR A 763 -10.67 -28.89 -26.06
N ASP A 764 -11.59 -29.07 -27.02
CA ASP A 764 -11.94 -30.36 -27.66
C ASP A 764 -11.21 -30.53 -29.03
N GLY A 765 -10.06 -29.86 -29.19
CA GLY A 765 -9.32 -29.75 -30.45
C GLY A 765 -9.61 -28.45 -31.21
N GLY A 766 -9.48 -28.49 -32.54
CA GLY A 766 -9.89 -27.40 -33.43
C GLY A 766 -8.84 -26.30 -33.70
N VAL A 767 -9.33 -25.13 -34.10
CA VAL A 767 -8.56 -23.91 -34.35
C VAL A 767 -9.32 -22.69 -33.84
N ASN A 768 -8.65 -21.85 -33.06
CA ASN A 768 -9.13 -20.57 -32.58
C ASN A 768 -9.63 -19.71 -33.76
N THR A 769 -10.91 -19.30 -33.81
CA THR A 769 -11.45 -18.64 -35.01
C THR A 769 -10.96 -17.19 -35.15
N GLN A 770 -10.65 -16.54 -34.03
CA GLN A 770 -10.18 -15.14 -33.99
C GLN A 770 -8.77 -14.95 -34.56
N ASN A 771 -7.87 -15.93 -34.36
CA ASN A 771 -6.45 -15.81 -34.70
C ASN A 771 -5.85 -16.99 -35.50
N GLY A 772 -6.59 -18.08 -35.70
CA GLY A 772 -6.15 -19.26 -36.46
C GLY A 772 -5.12 -20.14 -35.76
N GLN A 773 -4.92 -19.98 -34.44
CA GLN A 773 -4.07 -20.85 -33.64
C GLN A 773 -4.67 -22.28 -33.54
N PRO A 774 -3.87 -23.34 -33.77
CA PRO A 774 -4.28 -24.71 -33.42
C PRO A 774 -4.50 -24.87 -31.92
N GLU A 775 -5.66 -25.42 -31.56
CA GLU A 775 -6.03 -25.69 -30.17
C GLU A 775 -5.93 -27.20 -29.85
N PRO A 776 -5.64 -27.58 -28.60
CA PRO A 776 -5.45 -28.97 -28.22
C PRO A 776 -6.79 -29.67 -27.90
N ASP A 777 -6.85 -30.99 -28.08
CA ASP A 777 -7.86 -31.87 -27.49
C ASP A 777 -7.41 -32.26 -26.07
N LEU A 778 -8.18 -31.90 -25.03
CA LEU A 778 -7.83 -32.09 -23.62
C LEU A 778 -8.76 -33.10 -22.92
N ILE A 779 -8.20 -34.27 -22.63
CA ILE A 779 -8.96 -35.44 -22.17
C ILE A 779 -8.71 -35.71 -20.68
N LEU A 780 -9.78 -35.69 -19.88
CA LEU A 780 -9.75 -36.19 -18.50
C LEU A 780 -9.67 -37.72 -18.48
N THR A 781 -8.77 -38.30 -17.66
CA THR A 781 -8.60 -39.76 -17.64
C THR A 781 -8.01 -40.30 -16.34
N ASP A 782 -8.58 -41.39 -15.82
CA ASP A 782 -7.97 -42.13 -14.70
C ASP A 782 -6.67 -42.87 -15.10
N SER A 783 -6.31 -42.86 -16.39
CA SER A 783 -5.07 -43.45 -16.91
C SER A 783 -3.87 -42.55 -16.66
N ARG A 784 -3.29 -42.65 -15.45
CA ARG A 784 -2.01 -42.01 -15.08
C ARG A 784 -0.87 -42.22 -16.10
N SER A 785 -0.85 -43.37 -16.78
CA SER A 785 0.12 -43.65 -17.87
C SER A 785 -0.10 -42.81 -19.13
N LEU A 786 -1.32 -42.35 -19.43
CA LEU A 786 -1.57 -41.41 -20.52
C LEU A 786 -1.16 -39.99 -20.12
N ILE A 787 -1.55 -39.54 -18.93
CA ILE A 787 -1.17 -38.22 -18.36
C ILE A 787 0.36 -38.05 -18.35
N THR A 788 1.08 -39.04 -17.83
CA THR A 788 2.56 -39.04 -17.82
C THR A 788 3.21 -39.20 -19.20
N SER A 789 2.45 -39.57 -20.24
CA SER A 789 2.95 -39.68 -21.63
C SER A 789 2.84 -38.39 -22.44
N THR A 790 1.95 -37.46 -22.07
CA THR A 790 1.82 -36.13 -22.69
C THR A 790 2.85 -35.10 -22.18
N THR A 791 3.69 -35.52 -21.23
CA THR A 791 4.70 -34.68 -20.56
C THR A 791 5.73 -34.05 -21.53
N GLY A 792 6.12 -32.81 -21.25
CA GLY A 792 7.19 -32.09 -21.95
C GLY A 792 6.77 -30.78 -22.64
N ALA A 793 7.77 -30.12 -23.23
CA ALA A 793 7.62 -28.86 -23.94
C ALA A 793 7.07 -29.03 -25.39
N GLY A 794 6.55 -27.94 -25.94
CA GLY A 794 6.02 -27.81 -27.30
C GLY A 794 4.62 -28.38 -27.49
N PHE A 795 3.75 -27.66 -28.21
CA PHE A 795 2.33 -27.98 -28.47
C PHE A 795 2.06 -29.47 -28.71
N LYS A 796 0.99 -29.97 -28.10
CA LYS A 796 0.46 -31.32 -28.29
C LYS A 796 -0.96 -31.21 -28.86
N PRO A 797 -1.29 -31.85 -30.00
CA PRO A 797 -2.66 -31.89 -30.50
C PRO A 797 -3.64 -32.64 -29.57
N MET A 798 -3.13 -33.51 -28.69
CA MET A 798 -3.90 -34.18 -27.64
C MET A 798 -3.13 -34.11 -26.31
N GLY A 799 -3.81 -33.75 -25.22
CA GLY A 799 -3.30 -33.67 -23.86
C GLY A 799 -4.14 -34.52 -22.90
N TYR A 800 -3.51 -35.28 -22.00
CA TYR A 800 -4.21 -36.00 -20.94
C TYR A 800 -3.91 -35.36 -19.58
N MET A 801 -4.94 -35.04 -18.80
CA MET A 801 -4.82 -34.34 -17.51
C MET A 801 -5.88 -34.82 -16.51
N GLY A 802 -5.59 -34.76 -15.21
CA GLY A 802 -6.57 -34.99 -14.12
C GLY A 802 -7.17 -36.41 -14.01
N LEU A 803 -7.31 -36.92 -12.79
CA LEU A 803 -8.03 -38.18 -12.58
C LEU A 803 -9.54 -37.93 -12.56
N LEU A 804 -10.23 -38.32 -13.63
CA LEU A 804 -11.65 -38.02 -13.82
C LEU A 804 -12.53 -38.51 -12.66
N THR A 805 -12.27 -39.70 -12.12
CA THR A 805 -13.02 -40.24 -10.97
C THR A 805 -12.84 -39.37 -9.71
N ASP A 806 -11.62 -38.87 -9.46
CA ASP A 806 -11.35 -38.00 -8.31
C ASP A 806 -11.99 -36.62 -8.50
N LEU A 807 -11.86 -36.02 -9.70
CA LEU A 807 -12.43 -34.72 -10.02
C LEU A 807 -13.98 -34.72 -9.97
N LEU A 808 -14.64 -35.77 -10.45
CA LEU A 808 -16.10 -35.92 -10.34
C LEU A 808 -16.54 -36.07 -8.88
N ALA A 809 -15.78 -36.79 -8.06
CA ALA A 809 -16.06 -36.92 -6.62
C ALA A 809 -15.86 -35.59 -5.86
N TRP A 810 -14.88 -34.78 -6.27
CA TRP A 810 -14.63 -33.45 -5.72
C TRP A 810 -15.73 -32.45 -6.09
N HIS A 811 -16.09 -32.33 -7.38
CA HIS A 811 -17.18 -31.46 -7.84
C HIS A 811 -18.51 -31.79 -7.15
N ALA A 812 -18.82 -33.08 -6.98
CA ALA A 812 -20.04 -33.53 -6.28
C ALA A 812 -19.97 -33.36 -4.75
N GLY A 813 -18.78 -33.19 -4.18
CA GLY A 813 -18.55 -33.00 -2.74
C GLY A 813 -18.48 -31.53 -2.30
N ASP A 814 -18.17 -30.62 -3.22
CA ASP A 814 -17.90 -29.20 -2.96
C ASP A 814 -18.79 -28.31 -3.85
N PRO A 815 -20.02 -27.97 -3.39
CA PRO A 815 -21.00 -27.23 -4.20
C PRO A 815 -20.57 -25.81 -4.56
N VAL A 816 -21.02 -25.33 -5.73
CA VAL A 816 -20.70 -23.99 -6.22
C VAL A 816 -21.05 -22.90 -5.20
N THR A 817 -20.07 -22.04 -4.94
CA THR A 817 -20.14 -20.93 -4.00
C THR A 817 -20.44 -19.59 -4.71
N ALA A 818 -20.94 -18.61 -3.94
CA ALA A 818 -21.14 -17.25 -4.46
C ALA A 818 -19.83 -16.56 -4.89
N ALA A 819 -18.68 -16.99 -4.34
CA ALA A 819 -17.37 -16.51 -4.74
C ALA A 819 -16.99 -17.00 -6.15
N GLU A 820 -17.27 -18.27 -6.47
CA GLU A 820 -17.05 -18.81 -7.81
C GLU A 820 -17.98 -18.17 -8.86
N VAL A 821 -19.25 -17.93 -8.53
CA VAL A 821 -20.17 -17.23 -9.45
C VAL A 821 -19.69 -15.79 -9.72
N LEU A 822 -19.21 -15.08 -8.68
CA LEU A 822 -18.58 -13.77 -8.86
C LEU A 822 -17.32 -13.86 -9.73
N ARG A 823 -16.45 -14.85 -9.49
CA ARG A 823 -15.26 -15.11 -10.29
C ARG A 823 -15.59 -15.35 -11.76
N ASN A 824 -16.62 -16.15 -12.03
CA ASN A 824 -17.12 -16.46 -13.38
C ASN A 824 -17.59 -15.21 -14.12
N ASN A 825 -18.37 -14.35 -13.45
CA ASN A 825 -18.81 -13.06 -13.98
C ASN A 825 -17.64 -12.10 -14.26
N VAL A 826 -16.65 -12.03 -13.35
CA VAL A 826 -15.46 -11.20 -13.58
C VAL A 826 -14.71 -11.66 -14.82
N ILE A 827 -14.47 -12.96 -14.98
CA ILE A 827 -13.70 -13.48 -16.11
C ILE A 827 -14.44 -13.23 -17.43
N GLU A 828 -15.74 -13.51 -17.48
CA GLU A 828 -16.58 -13.29 -18.65
C GLU A 828 -16.58 -11.81 -19.07
N SER A 829 -16.65 -10.87 -18.13
CA SER A 829 -16.60 -9.42 -18.43
C SER A 829 -15.32 -8.96 -19.14
N PHE A 830 -14.26 -9.78 -19.14
CA PHE A 830 -13.07 -9.58 -19.97
C PHE A 830 -13.05 -10.53 -21.18
N GLN A 831 -13.25 -11.83 -20.94
CA GLN A 831 -12.88 -12.88 -21.89
C GLN A 831 -14.04 -13.38 -22.76
N GLY A 832 -15.29 -13.00 -22.45
CA GLY A 832 -16.51 -13.33 -23.20
C GLY A 832 -17.02 -14.77 -23.02
N ASN A 833 -16.20 -15.67 -22.48
CA ASN A 833 -16.53 -17.04 -22.14
C ASN A 833 -16.92 -17.19 -20.65
N ARG A 834 -17.68 -18.23 -20.32
CA ARG A 834 -18.06 -18.61 -18.94
C ARG A 834 -17.71 -20.07 -18.67
N ASN A 835 -17.39 -20.42 -17.42
CA ASN A 835 -17.34 -21.82 -16.99
C ASN A 835 -18.77 -22.36 -16.77
N PRO A 836 -19.30 -23.24 -17.63
CA PRO A 836 -20.68 -23.71 -17.54
C PRO A 836 -20.91 -24.66 -16.37
N LEU A 837 -19.86 -25.12 -15.70
CA LEU A 837 -19.94 -26.03 -14.56
C LEU A 837 -19.98 -25.30 -13.22
N VAL A 838 -19.76 -23.97 -13.24
CA VAL A 838 -20.11 -23.05 -12.16
C VAL A 838 -21.58 -22.65 -12.27
N ASP A 839 -22.04 -22.26 -13.46
CA ASP A 839 -23.44 -21.82 -13.65
C ASP A 839 -24.44 -23.00 -13.68
N HIS A 840 -24.06 -24.14 -14.27
CA HIS A 840 -24.84 -25.38 -14.40
C HIS A 840 -24.05 -26.62 -13.90
N PRO A 841 -23.81 -26.74 -12.58
CA PRO A 841 -23.02 -27.83 -12.00
C PRO A 841 -23.60 -29.22 -12.24
N GLU A 842 -24.88 -29.36 -12.59
CA GLU A 842 -25.50 -30.63 -12.99
C GLU A 842 -24.89 -31.23 -14.27
N TRP A 843 -24.46 -30.39 -15.22
CA TRP A 843 -23.97 -30.84 -16.53
C TRP A 843 -22.66 -31.62 -16.46
N ALA A 844 -21.81 -31.37 -15.45
CA ALA A 844 -20.59 -32.13 -15.21
C ALA A 844 -20.83 -33.65 -15.11
N SER A 845 -21.96 -34.05 -14.52
CA SER A 845 -22.35 -35.46 -14.43
C SER A 845 -22.79 -36.04 -15.78
N VAL A 846 -23.38 -35.23 -16.66
CA VAL A 846 -23.87 -35.66 -17.98
C VAL A 846 -22.72 -35.77 -18.98
N LEU A 847 -21.80 -34.81 -18.96
CA LEU A 847 -20.66 -34.68 -19.88
C LEU A 847 -19.60 -35.79 -19.74
N PHE A 848 -19.44 -36.35 -18.53
CA PHE A 848 -18.29 -37.18 -18.20
C PHE A 848 -18.63 -38.57 -17.61
N THR A 849 -19.87 -39.05 -17.68
CA THR A 849 -20.21 -40.44 -17.32
C THR A 849 -20.38 -41.34 -18.54
N GLU A 850 -19.40 -42.22 -18.75
CA GLU A 850 -19.36 -43.15 -19.88
C GLU A 850 -20.31 -44.38 -19.73
N PRO A 851 -20.89 -44.90 -20.84
CA PRO A 851 -20.73 -44.43 -22.22
C PRO A 851 -21.69 -43.28 -22.57
N CYS A 852 -21.14 -42.15 -23.02
CA CYS A 852 -21.91 -41.03 -23.52
C CYS A 852 -22.62 -41.40 -24.83
N ALA A 853 -23.92 -41.68 -24.72
CA ALA A 853 -24.79 -42.02 -25.84
C ALA A 853 -25.23 -40.78 -26.61
N GLY A 854 -25.32 -40.92 -27.94
CA GLY A 854 -25.72 -39.88 -28.89
C GLY A 854 -25.30 -40.27 -30.32
N PRO A 855 -25.47 -39.40 -31.32
CA PRO A 855 -24.95 -39.62 -32.68
C PRO A 855 -23.41 -39.54 -32.71
N LEU A 856 -22.77 -40.02 -33.77
CA LEU A 856 -21.30 -40.00 -33.92
C LEU A 856 -20.77 -38.70 -34.57
N LEU A 857 -21.66 -37.94 -35.17
CA LEU A 857 -21.48 -36.57 -35.65
C LEU A 857 -22.62 -35.77 -35.03
N VAL A 858 -22.33 -34.59 -34.49
CA VAL A 858 -23.31 -33.57 -34.12
C VAL A 858 -23.03 -32.35 -35.00
N ALA A 859 -24.04 -31.85 -35.69
CA ALA A 859 -23.95 -30.55 -36.34
C ALA A 859 -24.33 -29.44 -35.35
N VAL A 860 -23.71 -28.26 -35.46
CA VAL A 860 -23.99 -27.11 -34.58
C VAL A 860 -24.59 -25.95 -35.40
N ASP A 861 -25.42 -25.13 -34.75
CA ASP A 861 -26.09 -23.99 -35.39
C ASP A 861 -25.20 -22.74 -35.35
N ASP A 862 -24.69 -22.30 -36.50
CA ASP A 862 -23.87 -21.09 -36.63
C ASP A 862 -24.69 -19.79 -36.42
N ASP A 863 -24.06 -18.74 -35.87
CA ASP A 863 -24.58 -17.36 -35.89
C ASP A 863 -23.60 -16.41 -36.60
N PHE A 864 -24.09 -15.59 -37.54
CA PHE A 864 -23.28 -14.51 -38.13
C PHE A 864 -24.05 -13.19 -38.31
N ALA A 865 -23.44 -12.10 -37.84
CA ALA A 865 -23.88 -10.74 -38.13
C ALA A 865 -23.26 -10.18 -39.43
N LEU A 866 -24.01 -9.32 -40.11
CA LEU A 866 -23.59 -8.45 -41.22
C LEU A 866 -24.45 -7.17 -41.24
N THR A 867 -24.11 -6.18 -42.06
CA THR A 867 -25.07 -5.12 -42.43
C THR A 867 -25.84 -5.53 -43.67
N GLU A 868 -26.98 -4.88 -43.92
CA GLU A 868 -27.56 -4.89 -45.27
C GLU A 868 -26.60 -4.31 -46.33
N ASP A 869 -26.88 -4.57 -47.60
CA ASP A 869 -26.05 -4.30 -48.78
C ASP A 869 -24.61 -4.87 -48.77
N SER A 870 -24.21 -5.57 -47.71
CA SER A 870 -22.91 -6.22 -47.58
C SER A 870 -22.95 -7.72 -47.92
N VAL A 871 -21.84 -8.26 -48.42
CA VAL A 871 -21.72 -9.69 -48.73
C VAL A 871 -20.84 -10.37 -47.68
N LEU A 872 -21.45 -11.19 -46.84
CA LEU A 872 -20.75 -12.04 -45.89
C LEU A 872 -20.02 -13.16 -46.64
N ASN A 873 -18.75 -13.39 -46.32
CA ASN A 873 -17.92 -14.45 -46.88
C ASN A 873 -17.17 -15.17 -45.76
N ARG A 874 -17.47 -16.46 -45.54
CA ARG A 874 -16.81 -17.31 -44.54
C ARG A 874 -15.90 -18.34 -45.24
N PRO A 875 -14.56 -18.29 -45.05
CA PRO A 875 -13.65 -19.28 -45.61
C PRO A 875 -13.79 -20.63 -44.89
N THR A 876 -13.25 -21.71 -45.46
CA THR A 876 -13.26 -23.05 -44.85
C THR A 876 -12.53 -23.02 -43.49
N PRO A 877 -13.05 -23.66 -42.41
CA PRO A 877 -14.19 -24.61 -42.39
C PRO A 877 -15.57 -24.01 -42.69
N GLY A 878 -15.80 -22.72 -42.46
CA GLY A 878 -17.12 -22.11 -42.63
C GLY A 878 -18.17 -22.79 -41.75
N ALA A 879 -19.33 -23.13 -42.30
CA ALA A 879 -20.40 -23.85 -41.59
C ALA A 879 -20.10 -25.36 -41.41
N LEU A 880 -18.92 -25.63 -40.82
CA LEU A 880 -18.35 -26.90 -40.36
C LEU A 880 -17.25 -26.63 -39.28
N SER A 881 -17.18 -25.43 -38.69
CA SER A 881 -16.09 -25.03 -37.76
C SER A 881 -16.15 -25.75 -36.41
N ASP A 882 -17.36 -25.92 -35.93
CA ASP A 882 -17.81 -26.35 -34.61
C ASP A 882 -18.62 -27.66 -34.68
N ASP A 883 -18.66 -28.30 -35.85
CA ASP A 883 -19.24 -29.62 -36.07
C ASP A 883 -18.37 -30.73 -35.43
N HIS A 884 -18.89 -31.37 -34.37
CA HIS A 884 -18.12 -32.35 -33.60
C HIS A 884 -18.30 -33.80 -34.06
N GLN A 885 -17.17 -34.48 -34.28
CA GLN A 885 -17.11 -35.93 -34.50
C GLN A 885 -16.67 -36.69 -33.25
N PHE A 886 -17.57 -37.50 -32.70
CA PHE A 886 -17.30 -38.41 -31.58
C PHE A 886 -16.79 -39.78 -32.05
N SER A 887 -15.97 -39.79 -33.11
CA SER A 887 -15.40 -41.01 -33.70
C SER A 887 -13.96 -41.25 -33.26
N ALA A 888 -13.49 -42.50 -33.28
CA ALA A 888 -12.16 -42.84 -32.77
C ALA A 888 -11.05 -42.41 -33.75
N PRO A 889 -10.01 -41.66 -33.31
CA PRO A 889 -8.97 -41.15 -34.20
C PRO A 889 -8.26 -42.23 -35.06
N PRO A 890 -7.89 -41.92 -36.33
CA PRO A 890 -8.01 -40.63 -36.99
C PRO A 890 -9.43 -40.32 -37.48
N LEU A 891 -9.87 -39.07 -37.28
CA LEU A 891 -11.17 -38.58 -37.72
C LEU A 891 -11.26 -38.53 -39.27
N PRO A 892 -12.37 -38.95 -39.88
CA PRO A 892 -12.68 -38.65 -41.28
C PRO A 892 -12.92 -37.15 -41.52
N ALA A 893 -12.90 -36.71 -42.78
CA ALA A 893 -13.25 -35.34 -43.13
C ALA A 893 -14.77 -35.14 -43.18
N LEU A 894 -15.24 -34.01 -42.63
CA LEU A 894 -16.61 -33.53 -42.83
C LEU A 894 -16.83 -33.05 -44.27
N THR A 895 -18.09 -33.06 -44.68
CA THR A 895 -18.55 -32.38 -45.89
C THR A 895 -19.91 -31.72 -45.65
N ALA A 896 -20.08 -30.49 -46.15
CA ALA A 896 -21.33 -29.74 -46.02
C ALA A 896 -22.18 -29.84 -47.31
N THR A 897 -23.50 -29.80 -47.15
CA THR A 897 -24.45 -29.66 -48.26
C THR A 897 -25.62 -28.74 -47.87
N LEU A 898 -25.99 -27.79 -48.74
CA LEU A 898 -27.12 -26.90 -48.50
C LEU A 898 -28.45 -27.66 -48.66
N LEU A 899 -29.28 -27.64 -47.62
CA LEU A 899 -30.57 -28.34 -47.56
C LEU A 899 -31.75 -27.39 -47.81
N THR A 900 -31.78 -26.27 -47.09
CA THR A 900 -32.83 -25.24 -47.18
C THR A 900 -32.18 -23.88 -47.42
N PRO A 901 -32.48 -23.17 -48.52
CA PRO A 901 -31.90 -21.86 -48.79
C PRO A 901 -32.51 -20.76 -47.90
N ALA A 902 -31.77 -19.66 -47.78
CA ALA A 902 -32.20 -18.43 -47.13
C ALA A 902 -33.43 -17.79 -47.80
N LEU A 903 -34.19 -17.00 -47.04
CA LEU A 903 -35.48 -16.43 -47.49
C LEU A 903 -35.37 -14.97 -47.95
N HIS A 904 -34.50 -14.20 -47.31
CA HIS A 904 -34.30 -12.75 -47.53
C HIS A 904 -32.91 -12.46 -48.12
N GLY A 905 -32.25 -13.46 -48.69
CA GLY A 905 -30.98 -13.34 -49.37
C GLY A 905 -30.62 -14.58 -50.19
N SER A 906 -29.34 -14.72 -50.51
CA SER A 906 -28.80 -15.81 -51.31
C SER A 906 -27.53 -16.38 -50.69
N ALA A 907 -27.60 -17.65 -50.27
CA ALA A 907 -26.48 -18.40 -49.72
C ALA A 907 -25.87 -19.34 -50.78
N SER A 908 -24.55 -19.44 -50.80
CA SER A 908 -23.79 -20.38 -51.63
C SER A 908 -22.76 -21.11 -50.77
N LEU A 909 -23.07 -22.35 -50.40
CA LEU A 909 -22.27 -23.21 -49.52
C LEU A 909 -21.49 -24.26 -50.33
N ASN A 910 -20.19 -24.38 -50.05
CA ASN A 910 -19.29 -25.36 -50.65
C ASN A 910 -19.18 -26.63 -49.79
N ALA A 911 -18.68 -27.72 -50.39
CA ALA A 911 -18.52 -29.00 -49.69
C ALA A 911 -17.46 -28.99 -48.58
N ASP A 912 -16.57 -27.98 -48.55
CA ASP A 912 -15.59 -27.73 -47.49
C ASP A 912 -16.12 -26.76 -46.41
N GLY A 913 -17.45 -26.57 -46.38
CA GLY A 913 -18.21 -25.72 -45.45
C GLY A 913 -18.06 -24.21 -45.69
N SER A 914 -17.10 -23.77 -46.50
CA SER A 914 -16.96 -22.36 -46.87
C SER A 914 -18.20 -21.84 -47.60
N PHE A 915 -18.64 -20.63 -47.30
CA PHE A 915 -19.85 -20.06 -47.92
C PHE A 915 -19.79 -18.54 -48.12
N SER A 916 -20.66 -18.06 -49.00
CA SER A 916 -20.98 -16.64 -49.14
C SER A 916 -22.49 -16.41 -48.99
N TYR A 917 -22.89 -15.37 -48.28
CA TYR A 917 -24.27 -14.89 -48.19
C TYR A 917 -24.36 -13.43 -48.62
N ALA A 918 -25.33 -13.11 -49.46
CA ALA A 918 -25.72 -11.74 -49.79
C ALA A 918 -27.22 -11.55 -49.49
N PRO A 919 -27.63 -10.58 -48.68
CA PRO A 919 -29.04 -10.27 -48.46
C PRO A 919 -29.67 -9.71 -49.75
N VAL A 920 -31.00 -9.61 -49.75
CA VAL A 920 -31.71 -8.70 -50.66
C VAL A 920 -31.33 -7.26 -50.28
N ALA A 921 -31.18 -6.37 -51.26
CA ALA A 921 -30.94 -4.96 -51.01
C ALA A 921 -32.10 -4.35 -50.21
N ASP A 922 -31.79 -3.36 -49.36
CA ASP A 922 -32.78 -2.68 -48.52
C ASP A 922 -33.55 -3.65 -47.57
N TYR A 923 -32.90 -4.76 -47.16
CA TYR A 923 -33.43 -5.70 -46.15
C TYR A 923 -32.50 -5.83 -44.94
N CYS A 924 -32.98 -5.35 -43.79
CA CYS A 924 -32.47 -5.68 -42.48
C CYS A 924 -33.43 -6.57 -41.66
N GLY A 925 -32.88 -7.32 -40.71
CA GLY A 925 -33.60 -8.30 -39.89
C GLY A 925 -32.91 -9.67 -39.87
N LYS A 926 -33.64 -10.70 -39.43
CA LYS A 926 -33.13 -12.08 -39.33
C LYS A 926 -33.42 -12.89 -40.58
N ASP A 927 -32.43 -13.67 -41.05
CA ASP A 927 -32.58 -14.72 -42.06
C ASP A 927 -31.88 -16.01 -41.58
N SER A 928 -32.07 -17.13 -42.27
CA SER A 928 -31.36 -18.38 -41.95
C SER A 928 -31.36 -19.38 -43.11
N PHE A 929 -30.34 -20.23 -43.17
CA PHE A 929 -30.31 -21.38 -44.09
C PHE A 929 -29.90 -22.66 -43.37
N VAL A 930 -30.42 -23.81 -43.82
CA VAL A 930 -30.16 -25.12 -43.18
C VAL A 930 -29.21 -25.91 -44.05
N TYR A 931 -28.20 -26.54 -43.44
CA TYR A 931 -27.26 -27.42 -44.11
C TYR A 931 -27.37 -28.87 -43.60
N THR A 932 -26.51 -29.74 -44.13
CA THR A 932 -26.33 -31.10 -43.64
C THR A 932 -24.85 -31.42 -43.69
N ALA A 933 -24.30 -31.68 -42.51
CA ALA A 933 -22.95 -32.19 -42.31
C ALA A 933 -22.93 -33.70 -42.51
N ALA A 934 -21.89 -34.24 -43.15
CA ALA A 934 -21.75 -35.68 -43.35
C ALA A 934 -20.31 -36.15 -43.43
N ASP A 935 -20.05 -37.34 -42.89
CA ASP A 935 -18.75 -38.02 -42.91
C ASP A 935 -18.93 -39.51 -43.32
N THR A 936 -18.05 -40.41 -42.85
CA THR A 936 -18.20 -41.87 -43.02
C THR A 936 -18.91 -42.59 -41.85
N SER A 937 -19.21 -41.89 -40.75
CA SER A 937 -19.84 -42.42 -39.54
C SER A 937 -21.32 -42.02 -39.39
N GLY A 938 -21.73 -40.88 -39.95
CA GLY A 938 -23.10 -40.38 -39.93
C GLY A 938 -23.33 -39.14 -40.79
N SER A 939 -24.44 -38.46 -40.52
CA SER A 939 -24.82 -37.17 -41.07
C SER A 939 -25.81 -36.48 -40.13
N ASP A 940 -25.69 -35.18 -39.95
CA ASP A 940 -26.57 -34.39 -39.08
C ASP A 940 -26.88 -33.00 -39.70
N GLN A 941 -27.77 -32.20 -39.10
CA GLN A 941 -28.26 -30.94 -39.68
C GLN A 941 -28.07 -29.76 -38.73
N GLY A 942 -27.32 -28.75 -39.17
CA GLY A 942 -27.20 -27.44 -38.52
C GLY A 942 -27.89 -26.33 -39.31
N VAL A 943 -28.14 -25.21 -38.64
CA VAL A 943 -28.77 -24.00 -39.16
C VAL A 943 -27.80 -22.83 -39.04
N VAL A 944 -27.52 -22.18 -40.17
CA VAL A 944 -26.81 -20.89 -40.17
C VAL A 944 -27.83 -19.78 -39.98
N HIS A 945 -27.77 -19.12 -38.83
CA HIS A 945 -28.52 -17.92 -38.49
C HIS A 945 -27.78 -16.66 -38.94
N LEU A 946 -28.53 -15.69 -39.46
CA LEU A 946 -28.01 -14.46 -40.04
C LEU A 946 -28.72 -13.25 -39.44
N ASP A 947 -27.94 -12.32 -38.89
CA ASP A 947 -28.44 -11.05 -38.35
C ASP A 947 -27.97 -9.89 -39.22
N ILE A 948 -28.91 -9.22 -39.88
CA ILE A 948 -28.63 -8.22 -40.89
C ILE A 948 -29.02 -6.87 -40.31
N ALA A 949 -28.02 -6.10 -39.85
CA ALA A 949 -28.23 -4.79 -39.23
C ALA A 949 -28.62 -3.73 -40.26
N CYS A 950 -29.58 -2.87 -39.90
CA CYS A 950 -30.05 -1.78 -40.74
C CYS A 950 -28.99 -0.67 -40.86
N VAL A 951 -28.89 -0.02 -42.02
CA VAL A 951 -27.95 1.08 -42.29
C VAL A 951 -28.65 2.18 -43.09
N ASN A 952 -29.09 3.22 -42.36
CA ASN A 952 -29.79 4.41 -42.89
C ASN A 952 -29.31 4.82 -44.28
N ASP A 953 -30.20 4.68 -45.26
CA ASP A 953 -29.96 5.10 -46.64
C ASP A 953 -30.30 6.59 -46.83
N LEU A 954 -29.74 7.24 -47.85
CA LEU A 954 -29.98 8.67 -48.05
C LEU A 954 -31.29 8.92 -48.83
N PRO A 955 -32.15 9.88 -48.42
CA PRO A 955 -33.40 10.19 -49.09
C PRO A 955 -33.19 10.43 -50.59
N THR A 956 -34.02 9.84 -51.43
CA THR A 956 -33.88 9.86 -52.88
C THR A 956 -34.96 10.69 -53.57
N ALA A 957 -34.69 11.10 -54.80
CA ALA A 957 -35.64 11.82 -55.65
C ALA A 957 -36.42 10.82 -56.53
N VAL A 958 -37.70 10.58 -56.21
CA VAL A 958 -38.57 9.70 -57.02
C VAL A 958 -39.46 10.51 -57.95
N GLY A 959 -39.26 10.38 -59.26
CA GLY A 959 -39.95 11.21 -60.24
C GLY A 959 -39.46 12.67 -60.22
N THR A 960 -40.27 13.60 -60.75
CA THR A 960 -39.87 14.99 -60.98
C THR A 960 -40.96 15.98 -60.58
N LEU A 961 -40.60 17.04 -59.84
CA LEU A 961 -41.47 18.20 -59.65
C LEU A 961 -41.70 18.91 -60.99
N ALA A 962 -42.95 19.17 -61.36
CA ALA A 962 -43.32 19.82 -62.61
C ALA A 962 -43.47 21.34 -62.44
N ASP A 963 -43.23 22.10 -63.51
CA ASP A 963 -43.49 23.54 -63.55
C ASP A 963 -44.97 23.86 -63.30
N VAL A 964 -45.25 24.85 -62.46
CA VAL A 964 -46.60 25.26 -62.05
C VAL A 964 -46.88 26.70 -62.49
N THR A 965 -48.10 26.97 -62.98
CA THR A 965 -48.59 28.33 -63.25
C THR A 965 -49.89 28.55 -62.49
N ALA A 966 -50.00 29.66 -61.78
CA ALA A 966 -51.18 30.04 -60.99
C ALA A 966 -51.47 31.54 -61.09
N ASP A 967 -52.73 31.92 -60.86
CA ASP A 967 -53.17 33.32 -60.89
C ASP A 967 -53.22 33.90 -59.47
N ALA A 968 -52.69 35.11 -59.29
CA ALA A 968 -52.75 35.83 -58.02
C ALA A 968 -54.20 35.99 -57.53
N GLY A 969 -54.41 35.87 -56.21
CA GLY A 969 -55.72 35.89 -55.56
C GLY A 969 -56.43 34.53 -55.47
N SER A 970 -55.88 33.49 -56.10
CA SER A 970 -56.36 32.10 -55.95
C SER A 970 -55.57 31.35 -54.87
N LEU A 971 -56.17 30.32 -54.25
CA LEU A 971 -55.44 29.40 -53.38
C LEU A 971 -54.53 28.50 -54.23
N LEU A 972 -53.25 28.44 -53.88
CA LEU A 972 -52.25 27.54 -54.44
C LEU A 972 -51.96 26.40 -53.45
N GLN A 973 -51.91 25.17 -53.95
CA GLN A 973 -51.50 23.97 -53.22
C GLN A 973 -50.68 23.09 -54.16
N ILE A 974 -49.45 22.77 -53.80
CA ILE A 974 -48.53 21.94 -54.58
C ILE A 974 -48.01 20.82 -53.65
N PRO A 975 -48.46 19.56 -53.80
CA PRO A 975 -47.95 18.46 -53.01
C PRO A 975 -46.55 18.06 -53.52
N THR A 976 -45.50 18.39 -52.76
CA THR A 976 -44.11 18.14 -53.19
C THR A 976 -43.48 16.89 -52.57
N ALA A 977 -44.01 16.41 -51.44
CA ALA A 977 -43.52 15.20 -50.74
C ALA A 977 -43.43 13.97 -51.64
N ALA A 978 -44.43 13.73 -52.50
CA ALA A 978 -44.47 12.58 -53.41
C ALA A 978 -43.41 12.57 -54.54
N ALA A 979 -42.49 13.57 -54.56
CA ALA A 979 -41.31 13.59 -55.42
C ALA A 979 -40.03 13.09 -54.71
N PHE A 980 -40.17 12.60 -53.48
CA PHE A 980 -39.10 12.11 -52.62
C PHE A 980 -39.50 10.77 -52.00
N SER A 981 -38.54 9.87 -51.80
CA SER A 981 -38.74 8.61 -51.09
C SER A 981 -37.51 8.31 -50.27
N ASP A 982 -37.76 7.74 -49.12
CA ASP A 982 -36.77 7.13 -48.24
C ASP A 982 -36.76 5.60 -48.45
N ALA A 983 -35.70 4.91 -48.02
CA ALA A 983 -35.58 3.45 -48.17
C ALA A 983 -35.97 2.73 -46.87
N ASP A 984 -35.35 3.12 -45.75
CA ASP A 984 -35.76 2.78 -44.37
C ASP A 984 -37.23 3.17 -44.11
N GLY A 985 -37.69 4.23 -44.78
CA GLY A 985 -39.05 4.74 -44.70
C GLY A 985 -39.20 5.91 -43.74
N ASP A 986 -38.12 6.64 -43.50
CA ASP A 986 -37.98 7.60 -42.42
C ASP A 986 -38.78 8.91 -42.62
N LEU A 987 -38.98 9.67 -41.54
CA LEU A 987 -39.82 10.87 -41.55
C LEU A 987 -39.11 12.06 -42.21
N LEU A 988 -39.24 12.19 -43.52
CA LEU A 988 -38.69 13.32 -44.27
C LEU A 988 -39.30 14.68 -43.84
N VAL A 989 -38.42 15.62 -43.45
CA VAL A 989 -38.74 17.01 -43.15
C VAL A 989 -38.51 17.88 -44.39
N TYR A 990 -39.50 18.71 -44.74
CA TYR A 990 -39.50 19.50 -45.97
C TYR A 990 -39.12 20.96 -45.73
N SER A 991 -38.33 21.53 -46.64
CA SER A 991 -37.97 22.94 -46.64
C SER A 991 -37.90 23.51 -48.06
N VAL A 992 -38.13 24.82 -48.21
CA VAL A 992 -38.20 25.47 -49.52
C VAL A 992 -37.31 26.71 -49.56
N SER A 993 -36.65 26.90 -50.71
CA SER A 993 -35.92 28.10 -51.07
C SER A 993 -36.24 28.48 -52.51
N SER A 994 -36.05 29.73 -52.92
CA SER A 994 -36.31 30.12 -54.31
C SER A 994 -35.51 31.34 -54.75
N THR A 995 -35.42 31.54 -56.07
CA THR A 995 -34.90 32.77 -56.68
C THR A 995 -35.91 33.35 -57.66
N PRO A 996 -36.39 34.60 -57.48
CA PRO A 996 -36.23 35.44 -56.28
C PRO A 996 -36.87 34.78 -55.03
N THR A 997 -36.64 35.37 -53.85
CA THR A 997 -37.18 34.86 -52.57
C THR A 997 -38.70 34.71 -52.62
N LEU A 998 -39.21 33.61 -52.07
CA LEU A 998 -40.62 33.27 -52.08
C LEU A 998 -41.44 34.35 -51.34
N PRO A 999 -42.61 34.76 -51.85
CA PRO A 999 -43.48 35.72 -51.16
C PRO A 999 -43.97 35.19 -49.81
N THR A 1000 -44.15 36.07 -48.82
CA THR A 1000 -44.66 35.68 -47.49
C THR A 1000 -46.14 35.26 -47.48
N SER A 1001 -46.79 35.27 -48.65
CA SER A 1001 -48.11 34.70 -48.91
C SER A 1001 -48.07 33.20 -49.26
N LEU A 1002 -46.88 32.62 -49.41
CA LEU A 1002 -46.62 31.20 -49.69
C LEU A 1002 -45.64 30.60 -48.67
N SER A 1003 -45.86 29.35 -48.30
CA SER A 1003 -45.00 28.57 -47.40
C SER A 1003 -45.08 27.08 -47.71
N ILE A 1004 -44.03 26.33 -47.39
CA ILE A 1004 -44.10 24.87 -47.32
C ILE A 1004 -44.46 24.43 -45.90
N ASP A 1005 -45.34 23.45 -45.78
CA ASP A 1005 -45.52 22.69 -44.54
C ASP A 1005 -44.34 21.71 -44.39
N PRO A 1006 -43.54 21.79 -43.31
CA PRO A 1006 -42.36 20.96 -43.14
C PRO A 1006 -42.66 19.48 -42.88
N VAL A 1007 -43.91 19.10 -42.60
CA VAL A 1007 -44.30 17.69 -42.35
C VAL A 1007 -45.03 17.09 -43.56
N SER A 1008 -46.00 17.79 -44.15
CA SER A 1008 -46.74 17.26 -45.31
C SER A 1008 -46.04 17.50 -46.65
N GLY A 1009 -45.03 18.37 -46.70
CA GLY A 1009 -44.38 18.79 -47.94
C GLY A 1009 -45.33 19.50 -48.91
N GLU A 1010 -46.47 20.02 -48.45
CA GLU A 1010 -47.35 20.82 -49.27
C GLU A 1010 -46.86 22.28 -49.30
N LEU A 1011 -46.54 22.76 -50.51
CA LEU A 1011 -46.18 24.15 -50.77
C LEU A 1011 -47.43 24.92 -51.22
N GLY A 1012 -47.90 25.87 -50.42
CA GLY A 1012 -49.18 26.52 -50.67
C GLY A 1012 -49.38 27.88 -50.00
N GLY A 1013 -50.56 28.46 -50.23
CA GLY A 1013 -50.97 29.78 -49.75
C GLY A 1013 -51.75 30.57 -50.81
N THR A 1014 -51.98 31.85 -50.57
CA THR A 1014 -52.81 32.71 -51.45
C THR A 1014 -52.00 33.92 -51.94
N PRO A 1015 -51.28 33.81 -53.08
CA PRO A 1015 -50.41 34.88 -53.58
C PRO A 1015 -51.19 36.16 -53.89
N LEU A 1016 -50.61 37.30 -53.55
CA LEU A 1016 -51.17 38.64 -53.76
C LEU A 1016 -50.85 39.13 -55.18
N LEU A 1017 -51.55 40.19 -55.63
CA LEU A 1017 -51.28 40.80 -56.93
C LEU A 1017 -49.87 41.43 -57.04
N ALA A 1018 -49.23 41.72 -55.90
CA ALA A 1018 -47.84 42.18 -55.82
C ALA A 1018 -46.81 41.05 -56.00
N ASP A 1019 -47.24 39.79 -55.89
CA ASP A 1019 -46.41 38.59 -55.92
C ASP A 1019 -46.31 37.99 -57.34
N ALA A 1020 -46.77 38.72 -58.36
CA ALA A 1020 -46.74 38.28 -59.75
C ALA A 1020 -45.29 38.27 -60.30
N GLY A 1021 -44.84 37.10 -60.76
CA GLY A 1021 -43.44 36.87 -61.15
C GLY A 1021 -43.17 35.43 -61.54
N VAL A 1022 -41.90 35.12 -61.81
CA VAL A 1022 -41.41 33.76 -62.08
C VAL A 1022 -40.36 33.44 -61.02
N TYR A 1023 -40.53 32.28 -60.36
CA TYR A 1023 -39.73 31.82 -59.24
C TYR A 1023 -39.13 30.46 -59.60
N THR A 1024 -37.80 30.35 -59.59
CA THR A 1024 -37.14 29.03 -59.56
C THR A 1024 -37.21 28.55 -58.11
N VAL A 1025 -38.07 27.57 -57.85
CA VAL A 1025 -38.32 26.99 -56.51
C VAL A 1025 -37.46 25.74 -56.35
N SER A 1026 -36.88 25.58 -55.17
CA SER A 1026 -36.00 24.49 -54.77
C SER A 1026 -36.53 23.90 -53.46
N VAL A 1027 -37.07 22.69 -53.54
CA VAL A 1027 -37.61 21.93 -52.41
C VAL A 1027 -36.57 20.92 -51.96
N ARG A 1028 -36.25 20.94 -50.67
CA ARG A 1028 -35.42 19.95 -50.00
C ARG A 1028 -36.31 19.05 -49.15
N ALA A 1029 -36.07 17.74 -49.25
CA ALA A 1029 -36.41 16.77 -48.22
C ALA A 1029 -35.12 16.44 -47.45
N SER A 1030 -35.21 16.28 -46.14
CA SER A 1030 -34.08 15.92 -45.27
C SER A 1030 -34.57 15.19 -44.03
N GLU A 1031 -33.79 14.23 -43.55
CA GLU A 1031 -34.06 13.53 -42.29
C GLU A 1031 -34.00 14.49 -41.09
N PRO A 1032 -34.66 14.17 -39.96
CA PRO A 1032 -34.46 14.84 -38.68
C PRO A 1032 -33.18 14.35 -37.99
N ALA A 1033 -32.53 15.23 -37.21
CA ALA A 1033 -31.39 14.82 -36.36
C ALA A 1033 -31.80 13.70 -35.38
N PRO A 1034 -30.95 12.69 -35.11
CA PRO A 1034 -29.51 12.64 -35.36
C PRO A 1034 -29.09 12.32 -36.80
N LEU A 1035 -30.03 11.93 -37.65
CA LEU A 1035 -29.83 11.60 -39.05
C LEU A 1035 -29.55 12.89 -39.86
N THR A 1036 -28.95 12.80 -41.05
CA THR A 1036 -28.34 13.96 -41.77
C THR A 1036 -28.47 13.99 -43.29
N GLY A 1037 -29.05 12.95 -43.90
CA GLY A 1037 -29.31 12.85 -45.33
C GLY A 1037 -30.30 13.87 -45.84
N LEU A 1038 -30.11 14.27 -47.09
CA LEU A 1038 -30.95 15.25 -47.78
C LEU A 1038 -30.87 15.11 -49.30
N VAL A 1039 -31.99 15.44 -49.92
CA VAL A 1039 -32.14 15.53 -51.39
C VAL A 1039 -32.87 16.81 -51.75
N THR A 1040 -32.76 17.26 -53.00
CA THR A 1040 -33.35 18.53 -53.43
C THR A 1040 -33.79 18.45 -54.88
N GLN A 1041 -35.03 18.86 -55.15
CA GLN A 1041 -35.60 18.99 -56.49
C GLN A 1041 -35.99 20.45 -56.78
N THR A 1042 -35.93 20.85 -58.06
CA THR A 1042 -36.23 22.23 -58.49
C THR A 1042 -37.29 22.26 -59.58
N PHE A 1043 -38.22 23.22 -59.49
CA PHE A 1043 -39.23 23.48 -60.53
C PHE A 1043 -39.52 25.00 -60.66
N THR A 1044 -40.20 25.40 -61.73
CA THR A 1044 -40.58 26.79 -61.99
C THR A 1044 -42.00 27.06 -61.49
N LEU A 1045 -42.18 28.05 -60.62
CA LEU A 1045 -43.49 28.59 -60.26
C LEU A 1045 -43.71 29.95 -60.96
N THR A 1046 -44.74 30.04 -61.80
CA THR A 1046 -45.16 31.29 -62.46
C THR A 1046 -46.45 31.81 -61.82
N LEU A 1047 -46.40 33.02 -61.26
CA LEU A 1047 -47.54 33.71 -60.67
C LEU A 1047 -48.00 34.83 -61.62
N ASN A 1048 -49.18 34.67 -62.21
CA ASN A 1048 -49.76 35.67 -63.11
C ASN A 1048 -50.42 36.81 -62.33
N GLY A 1049 -50.22 38.04 -62.80
CA GLY A 1049 -51.03 39.18 -62.35
C GLY A 1049 -52.43 39.16 -62.97
N ILE A 1050 -53.46 39.40 -62.15
CA ILE A 1050 -54.87 39.44 -62.60
C ILE A 1050 -55.05 40.49 -63.70
N SER A 1051 -55.30 40.05 -64.93
CA SER A 1051 -55.70 40.94 -66.02
C SER A 1051 -57.17 41.35 -65.86
N VAL A 1052 -57.41 42.53 -65.30
CA VAL A 1052 -58.77 43.07 -65.05
C VAL A 1052 -59.47 43.40 -66.37
N LEU A 1053 -60.22 42.43 -66.88
CA LEU A 1053 -61.01 42.55 -68.10
C LEU A 1053 -62.37 43.23 -67.84
N LEU A 1054 -62.35 44.56 -67.91
CA LEU A 1054 -63.49 45.45 -68.23
C LEU A 1054 -64.85 45.15 -67.55
N PHE A 1055 -65.12 45.83 -66.42
CA PHE A 1055 -66.50 46.27 -66.14
C PHE A 1055 -66.72 47.67 -66.74
N GLN A 1056 -67.57 47.76 -67.77
CA GLN A 1056 -67.94 49.03 -68.41
C GLN A 1056 -69.47 49.15 -68.59
N SER A 1057 -70.16 49.66 -67.57
CA SER A 1057 -71.37 50.52 -67.67
C SER A 1057 -72.07 50.65 -66.32
N GLY A 1058 -72.63 51.83 -66.01
CA GLY A 1058 -73.46 52.08 -64.84
C GLY A 1058 -73.17 53.42 -64.15
N PHE A 1059 -74.13 54.34 -64.23
CA PHE A 1059 -74.26 55.49 -63.31
C PHE A 1059 -74.70 54.98 -61.91
N GLU A 1060 -74.62 55.74 -60.83
CA GLU A 1060 -74.64 57.20 -60.68
C GLU A 1060 -73.76 57.69 -59.50
#